data_AF-A0A5J5A5E9-F1
#
_entry.id   AF-A0A5J5A5E9-F1
#
_cell.length_a   1.000
_cell.length_b   1.000
_cell.length_c   1.000
_cell.angle_alpha   90.00
_cell.angle_beta   90.00
_cell.angle_gamma   90.00
#
_symmetry.space_group_name_H-M   'P 1'
#
loop_
_entity.id
_entity.type
_entity.pdbx_description
1 polymer ?
#
loop_
_entity_poly.entity_id
_entity_poly.type
_entity_poly.pdbx_seq_one_letter_code
_entity_poly.pdbx_strand_id
1 'polypeptide(L)'
;MALRLQPLFSPLLVSSTRIHSLHVCRKLPTSDTFKTVRCVTNPLTSNDQTAARRSANYPPSVWDYDFVQSLGCDYTEEKYTRPADEMKDEVKRLINETTDPLAKLELIDAVQRLGLKYQFETEIKNGVDFVYKNSSDAWLFDDLYATALRFRLLRQHGCNAPQEVFARFKDETGNFRTQLCEDVKGLLSLYEASFFGLEGETIIDEAKAFTTTNLKNMEGEISPSLARKVGHALDMPLHWRLTRVEARWFIDTYEQEQDMNPTLLQLAKLDYNIVQSVHRKEVSKLARWWVDMGLDKMSFARDRLVENYFWSCGVFFEPQFGSFREMETKVASLITTVDDIYDVYGTLEELELFTDLVDRWDINGIDKLPRNIKTCLLGMYNTSNEIGYWTLKEKGFNIIPYLSKAWADLCKAYFKEARWYHGGHKPTLEEYLENAVVSVSAPLLLLGCYFLTAEEITEEALHYIDKHPSIMRCSSTLLRLANDLGTSSDELARGDNLKSIQCYMNETGASEEAAREYISSLVHKTWKTMNKEMFECYPFSEPFLSAIPNVGRTAQCIYQYGDGHGVPDRWTKDHLMSQVSNKEKEEKRFNLSSAGSFSPEENIYFVHRSVVGPISGIRAMASNKERIEALEAGLGGVQDGLHKMEVGMADRFHHLEGTINRLSDLLLATQEPPLHGTHHREGHDWGTTGGILQNGKIGVSSIYLAMTRRNGSIASSNSLSSRELLKLTRTFREEGRHLSWANFEDELWARFGPSECEDFDEALSRIRQDGSLRDYQREFERLGNRVRGWTPRALVGTFMGGLKTDISDGIRMFKPQTLKEAIGLARMRDDQLTRQKRFVRPAPPLRAPLALPPVSRATTPTTAAPVRWLTWDEMQRRRA
;
A
#
# COMPACT_ATOMS: atom_id res chain seq x y z
N MET A 1 63.05 23.33 -19.30
CA MET A 1 63.85 22.32 -20.02
C MET A 1 62.93 21.56 -20.94
N ALA A 2 63.26 21.60 -22.24
CA ALA A 2 62.73 20.91 -23.44
C ALA A 2 61.35 20.21 -23.39
N LEU A 3 60.32 20.63 -24.17
CA LEU A 3 60.13 20.54 -25.65
C LEU A 3 59.76 19.11 -26.10
N ARG A 4 58.69 18.78 -26.87
CA ARG A 4 57.96 19.42 -28.00
C ARG A 4 56.58 18.73 -28.20
N LEU A 5 55.46 19.45 -28.47
CA LEU A 5 54.84 19.87 -29.78
C LEU A 5 54.33 18.69 -30.64
N GLN A 6 53.16 18.65 -31.29
CA GLN A 6 51.97 19.52 -31.43
C GLN A 6 50.88 18.72 -32.23
N PRO A 7 49.63 19.25 -32.36
CA PRO A 7 48.44 18.62 -32.96
C PRO A 7 48.23 19.04 -34.43
N LEU A 8 47.22 18.49 -35.11
CA LEU A 8 46.65 19.11 -36.33
C LEU A 8 45.11 19.02 -36.41
N PHE A 9 44.57 20.14 -36.85
CA PHE A 9 43.19 20.59 -37.00
C PHE A 9 42.41 19.92 -38.17
N SER A 10 41.07 19.96 -38.08
CA SER A 10 40.11 19.90 -39.20
C SER A 10 40.30 21.06 -40.20
N PRO A 11 39.67 21.05 -41.41
CA PRO A 11 38.33 21.63 -41.53
C PRO A 11 37.40 21.12 -42.68
N LEU A 12 36.09 21.23 -42.42
CA LEU A 12 34.95 21.64 -43.27
C LEU A 12 35.09 21.67 -44.80
N LEU A 13 34.04 21.21 -45.53
CA LEU A 13 33.25 22.09 -46.39
C LEU A 13 31.91 21.50 -46.89
N VAL A 14 30.93 22.41 -46.82
CA VAL A 14 29.57 22.49 -47.33
C VAL A 14 29.40 22.07 -48.80
N SER A 15 28.27 21.44 -49.14
CA SER A 15 27.59 21.76 -50.40
C SER A 15 26.06 21.78 -50.21
N SER A 16 25.47 22.91 -50.59
CA SER A 16 24.04 23.16 -50.72
C SER A 16 23.66 23.01 -52.19
N THR A 17 22.55 22.36 -52.49
CA THR A 17 21.65 22.51 -53.67
C THR A 17 20.71 21.30 -53.64
N ARG A 18 19.42 21.32 -53.98
CA ARG A 18 18.52 22.30 -54.61
C ARG A 18 17.08 21.92 -54.27
N ILE A 19 16.27 22.95 -54.12
CA ILE A 19 14.81 22.92 -54.05
C ILE A 19 14.26 22.36 -55.37
N HIS A 20 13.36 21.38 -55.28
CA HIS A 20 12.31 21.19 -56.27
C HIS A 20 10.94 21.16 -55.59
N SER A 21 10.21 22.24 -55.82
CA SER A 21 8.79 22.39 -55.63
C SER A 21 8.02 21.39 -56.51
N LEU A 22 7.13 20.61 -55.90
CA LEU A 22 5.94 20.12 -56.58
C LEU A 22 4.72 20.61 -55.81
N HIS A 23 4.15 21.69 -56.33
CA HIS A 23 2.77 22.09 -56.08
C HIS A 23 1.85 21.02 -56.66
N VAL A 24 1.09 20.33 -55.81
CA VAL A 24 -0.24 19.84 -56.18
C VAL A 24 -1.22 20.28 -55.11
N CYS A 25 -1.93 21.35 -55.42
CA CYS A 25 -3.10 21.80 -54.71
C CYS A 25 -4.31 20.99 -55.22
N ARG A 26 -5.06 20.32 -54.33
CA ARG A 26 -6.54 20.35 -54.34
C ARG A 26 -7.18 19.51 -53.22
N LYS A 27 -7.99 20.23 -52.43
CA LYS A 27 -9.26 19.86 -51.77
C LYS A 27 -9.21 18.96 -50.52
N LEU A 28 -9.40 19.63 -49.39
CA LEU A 28 -10.06 19.11 -48.18
C LEU A 28 -11.48 18.61 -48.51
N PRO A 29 -11.93 17.55 -47.83
CA PRO A 29 -13.25 17.57 -47.21
C PRO A 29 -13.18 17.34 -45.69
N THR A 30 -14.06 18.08 -45.03
CA THR A 30 -14.45 18.09 -43.62
C THR A 30 -15.06 16.79 -43.13
N SER A 31 -14.87 16.51 -41.84
CA SER A 31 -15.73 15.73 -40.92
C SER A 31 -16.16 14.32 -41.36
N ASP A 32 -15.72 13.29 -40.63
CA ASP A 32 -16.64 12.24 -40.14
C ASP A 32 -15.99 11.32 -39.09
N THR A 33 -16.60 11.29 -37.91
CA THR A 33 -16.67 10.21 -36.89
C THR A 33 -15.45 9.33 -36.62
N PHE A 34 -14.80 9.53 -35.47
CA PHE A 34 -13.99 8.49 -34.82
C PHE A 34 -14.89 7.31 -34.38
N LYS A 35 -14.88 6.22 -35.15
CA LYS A 35 -15.39 4.92 -34.70
C LYS A 35 -14.30 4.20 -33.91
N THR A 36 -14.61 3.84 -32.67
CA THR A 36 -13.85 2.94 -31.82
C THR A 36 -13.62 1.61 -32.56
N VAL A 37 -12.36 1.25 -32.83
CA VAL A 37 -12.02 -0.08 -33.34
C VAL A 37 -12.16 -1.07 -32.19
N ARG A 38 -13.32 -1.75 -32.12
CA ARG A 38 -13.47 -2.98 -31.33
C ARG A 38 -12.73 -4.09 -32.06
N CYS A 39 -11.68 -4.64 -31.45
CA CYS A 39 -11.08 -5.90 -31.90
C CYS A 39 -12.13 -7.01 -31.80
N VAL A 40 -12.57 -7.50 -32.96
CA VAL A 40 -13.36 -8.72 -33.08
C VAL A 40 -12.41 -9.90 -32.98
N THR A 41 -12.59 -10.75 -31.98
CA THR A 41 -11.87 -12.02 -31.84
C THR A 41 -12.33 -12.98 -32.94
N ASN A 42 -11.50 -13.17 -33.98
CA ASN A 42 -11.62 -14.31 -34.86
C ASN A 42 -10.81 -15.49 -34.29
N PRO A 43 -11.39 -16.70 -34.16
CA PRO A 43 -10.63 -17.90 -33.81
C PRO A 43 -10.03 -18.50 -35.09
N LEU A 44 -8.71 -18.42 -35.26
CA LEU A 44 -8.00 -19.11 -36.33
C LEU A 44 -6.68 -19.71 -35.82
N THR A 45 -6.73 -21.04 -35.68
CA THR A 45 -5.68 -22.04 -35.91
C THR A 45 -4.23 -21.59 -35.70
N SER A 46 -3.70 -21.91 -34.51
CA SER A 46 -2.28 -21.89 -34.18
C SER A 46 -1.51 -22.89 -35.05
N ASN A 47 -0.61 -22.39 -35.88
CA ASN A 47 0.51 -23.19 -36.36
C ASN A 47 1.68 -23.00 -35.37
N ASP A 48 1.43 -23.39 -34.12
CA ASP A 48 2.49 -23.47 -33.10
C ASP A 48 3.08 -24.87 -33.30
N GLN A 49 4.27 -24.96 -33.91
CA GLN A 49 5.03 -26.20 -33.84
C GLN A 49 5.35 -26.40 -32.36
N THR A 50 4.56 -27.21 -31.67
CA THR A 50 4.64 -27.42 -30.23
C THR A 50 5.97 -28.08 -29.89
N ALA A 51 7.00 -27.26 -29.64
CA ALA A 51 8.07 -27.66 -28.75
C ALA A 51 7.41 -28.16 -27.45
N ALA A 52 7.84 -29.32 -26.96
CA ALA A 52 7.34 -29.84 -25.69
C ALA A 52 7.79 -28.90 -24.56
N ARG A 53 6.92 -27.96 -24.15
CA ARG A 53 7.22 -27.00 -23.09
C ARG A 53 7.02 -27.65 -21.72
N ARG A 54 7.92 -27.34 -20.78
CA ARG A 54 7.74 -27.72 -19.37
C ARG A 54 6.63 -26.86 -18.77
N SER A 55 6.01 -27.39 -17.72
CA SER A 55 5.06 -26.66 -16.88
C SER A 55 5.28 -27.05 -15.44
N ALA A 56 5.33 -26.06 -14.55
CA ALA A 56 5.40 -26.28 -13.11
C ALA A 56 4.03 -26.57 -12.47
N ASN A 57 2.93 -26.56 -13.26
CA ASN A 57 1.57 -26.77 -12.79
C ASN A 57 1.19 -25.87 -11.60
N TYR A 58 1.50 -24.57 -11.71
CA TYR A 58 1.22 -23.62 -10.64
C TYR A 58 -0.27 -23.55 -10.29
N PRO A 59 -0.61 -23.47 -8.99
CA PRO A 59 -2.00 -23.27 -8.59
C PRO A 59 -2.48 -21.88 -9.00
N PRO A 60 -3.78 -21.72 -9.31
CA PRO A 60 -4.36 -20.41 -9.60
C PRO A 60 -4.29 -19.49 -8.37
N SER A 61 -4.46 -18.19 -8.58
CA SER A 61 -4.59 -17.24 -7.47
C SER A 61 -5.75 -17.63 -6.55
N VAL A 62 -5.57 -17.45 -5.23
CA VAL A 62 -6.65 -17.60 -4.24
C VAL A 62 -7.56 -16.37 -4.18
N TRP A 63 -7.19 -15.31 -4.89
CA TRP A 63 -7.90 -14.04 -4.89
C TRP A 63 -8.84 -13.97 -6.08
N ASP A 64 -10.12 -13.75 -5.80
CA ASP A 64 -11.09 -13.40 -6.83
C ASP A 64 -10.88 -11.93 -7.23
N TYR A 65 -10.45 -11.69 -8.47
CA TYR A 65 -10.18 -10.33 -8.94
C TYR A 65 -11.43 -9.47 -9.05
N ASP A 66 -12.64 -10.03 -9.19
CA ASP A 66 -13.86 -9.22 -9.11
C ASP A 66 -14.03 -8.66 -7.68
N PHE A 67 -13.80 -9.48 -6.66
CA PHE A 67 -13.75 -9.04 -5.27
C PHE A 67 -12.63 -8.03 -5.01
N VAL A 68 -11.40 -8.32 -5.46
CA VAL A 68 -10.25 -7.42 -5.23
C VAL A 68 -10.46 -6.06 -5.90
N GLN A 69 -11.00 -6.03 -7.11
CA GLN A 69 -11.30 -4.77 -7.81
C GLN A 69 -12.42 -3.98 -7.11
N SER A 70 -13.33 -4.65 -6.40
CA SER A 70 -14.40 -3.99 -5.62
C SER A 70 -13.91 -3.32 -4.33
N LEU A 71 -12.68 -3.57 -3.88
CA LEU A 71 -12.15 -3.02 -2.64
C LEU A 71 -12.06 -1.48 -2.68
N GLY A 72 -12.59 -0.85 -1.63
CA GLY A 72 -12.66 0.61 -1.47
C GLY A 72 -11.78 1.16 -0.36
N CYS A 73 -12.00 2.43 -0.01
CA CYS A 73 -11.26 3.18 1.01
C CYS A 73 -12.22 3.81 2.01
N ASP A 74 -12.58 3.05 3.04
CA ASP A 74 -13.71 3.36 3.94
C ASP A 74 -13.32 4.29 5.12
N TYR A 75 -12.04 4.60 5.29
CA TYR A 75 -11.50 5.34 6.44
C TYR A 75 -10.99 6.76 6.10
N THR A 76 -11.44 7.33 4.97
CA THR A 76 -11.04 8.69 4.54
C THR A 76 -11.90 9.81 5.14
N GLU A 77 -12.95 9.47 5.88
CA GLU A 77 -13.88 10.43 6.47
C GLU A 77 -13.30 11.10 7.72
N GLU A 78 -13.66 12.37 7.92
CA GLU A 78 -13.20 13.20 9.05
C GLU A 78 -13.48 12.57 10.42
N LYS A 79 -14.54 11.74 10.52
CA LYS A 79 -14.89 11.01 11.74
C LYS A 79 -13.82 10.02 12.21
N TYR A 80 -12.91 9.60 11.32
CA TYR A 80 -11.77 8.74 11.65
C TYR A 80 -10.47 9.52 11.73
N THR A 81 -10.23 10.46 10.82
CA THR A 81 -8.97 11.20 10.78
C THR A 81 -8.82 12.20 11.92
N ARG A 82 -9.88 12.93 12.28
CA ARG A 82 -9.81 13.93 13.36
C ARG A 82 -9.49 13.30 14.72
N PRO A 83 -10.16 12.22 15.17
CA PRO A 83 -9.77 11.56 16.42
C PRO A 83 -8.34 10.99 16.40
N ALA A 84 -7.88 10.48 15.24
CA ALA A 84 -6.50 10.02 15.10
C ALA A 84 -5.50 11.16 15.31
N ASP A 85 -5.74 12.33 14.73
CA ASP A 85 -4.89 13.51 14.89
C ASP A 85 -4.86 14.01 16.35
N GLU A 86 -6.01 14.02 17.03
CA GLU A 86 -6.11 14.40 18.45
C GLU A 86 -5.31 13.45 19.35
N MET A 87 -5.46 12.14 19.16
CA MET A 87 -4.70 11.12 19.90
C MET A 87 -3.20 11.18 19.57
N LYS A 88 -2.85 11.48 18.32
CA LYS A 88 -1.44 11.67 17.91
C LYS A 88 -0.79 12.81 18.67
N ASP A 89 -1.48 13.95 18.82
CA ASP A 89 -0.97 15.07 19.60
C ASP A 89 -0.79 14.72 21.08
N GLU A 90 -1.67 13.89 21.64
CA GLU A 90 -1.54 13.40 23.02
C GLU A 90 -0.35 12.45 23.20
N VAL A 91 -0.20 11.46 22.33
CA VAL A 91 0.94 10.53 22.36
C VAL A 91 2.27 11.29 22.14
N LYS A 92 2.27 12.31 21.29
CA LYS A 92 3.42 13.19 21.11
C LYS A 92 3.79 13.93 22.39
N ARG A 93 2.82 14.45 23.15
CA ARG A 93 3.10 15.04 24.48
C ARG A 93 3.64 13.99 25.43
N LEU A 94 3.03 12.82 25.48
CA LEU A 94 3.44 11.70 26.35
C LEU A 94 4.91 11.30 26.12
N ILE A 95 5.34 11.15 24.86
CA ILE A 95 6.74 10.79 24.55
C ILE A 95 7.72 11.88 25.03
N ASN A 96 7.37 13.15 24.85
CA ASN A 96 8.22 14.28 25.21
C ASN A 96 8.29 14.51 26.73
N GLU A 97 7.16 14.37 27.44
CA GLU A 97 7.03 14.68 28.87
C GLU A 97 7.57 13.57 29.78
N THR A 98 7.61 12.31 29.32
CA THR A 98 8.21 11.22 30.10
C THR A 98 9.68 11.51 30.36
N THR A 99 10.11 11.64 31.61
CA THR A 99 11.51 11.95 31.97
C THR A 99 12.29 10.74 32.47
N ASP A 100 11.60 9.72 32.98
CA ASP A 100 12.24 8.47 33.41
C ASP A 100 12.85 7.74 32.20
N PRO A 101 14.15 7.40 32.22
CA PRO A 101 14.82 6.80 31.06
C PRO A 101 14.22 5.45 30.64
N LEU A 102 13.89 4.58 31.60
CA LEU A 102 13.36 3.26 31.30
C LEU A 102 11.94 3.35 30.73
N ALA A 103 11.05 4.09 31.40
CA ALA A 103 9.69 4.31 30.92
C ALA A 103 9.66 4.97 29.53
N LYS A 104 10.61 5.88 29.25
CA LYS A 104 10.75 6.47 27.91
C LYS A 104 11.13 5.44 26.86
N LEU A 105 12.07 4.53 27.16
CA LEU A 105 12.44 3.44 26.26
C LEU A 105 11.29 2.46 26.04
N GLU A 106 10.57 2.09 27.09
CA GLU A 106 9.40 1.21 27.01
C GLU A 106 8.29 1.82 26.15
N LEU A 107 8.02 3.11 26.31
CA LEU A 107 7.07 3.84 25.48
C LEU A 107 7.51 3.90 24.01
N ILE A 108 8.79 4.18 23.75
CA ILE A 108 9.34 4.18 22.39
C ILE A 108 9.22 2.78 21.76
N ASP A 109 9.55 1.73 22.50
CA ASP A 109 9.43 0.35 22.03
C ASP A 109 7.97 0.01 21.69
N ALA A 110 7.03 0.36 22.57
CA ALA A 110 5.60 0.14 22.33
C ALA A 110 5.11 0.89 21.07
N VAL A 111 5.44 2.17 20.91
CA VAL A 111 5.09 2.98 19.73
C VAL A 111 5.64 2.35 18.44
N GLN A 112 6.88 1.86 18.46
CA GLN A 112 7.48 1.21 17.30
C GLN A 112 6.81 -0.11 16.95
N ARG A 113 6.60 -0.98 17.96
CA ARG A 113 6.00 -2.30 17.77
C ARG A 113 4.52 -2.23 17.40
N LEU A 114 3.81 -1.17 17.80
CA LEU A 114 2.44 -0.87 17.34
C LEU A 114 2.39 -0.33 15.91
N GLY A 115 3.53 -0.18 15.23
CA GLY A 115 3.60 0.30 13.85
C GLY A 115 3.42 1.80 13.68
N LEU A 116 3.54 2.57 14.76
CA LEU A 116 3.32 4.02 14.76
C LEU A 116 4.61 4.85 14.60
N LYS A 117 5.78 4.20 14.49
CA LYS A 117 7.10 4.87 14.37
C LYS A 117 7.10 6.04 13.38
N TYR A 118 6.57 5.83 12.18
CA TYR A 118 6.57 6.80 11.08
C TYR A 118 5.81 8.09 11.39
N GLN A 119 4.94 8.08 12.42
CA GLN A 119 4.22 9.27 12.86
C GLN A 119 4.95 10.08 13.93
N PHE A 120 5.98 9.50 14.56
CA PHE A 120 6.67 10.02 15.74
C PHE A 120 8.19 10.02 15.58
N GLU A 121 8.71 10.06 14.35
CA GLU A 121 10.15 9.93 14.09
C GLU A 121 11.00 10.96 14.83
N THR A 122 10.51 12.20 14.91
CA THR A 122 11.22 13.30 15.61
C THR A 122 11.22 13.08 17.12
N GLU A 123 10.07 12.73 17.69
CA GLU A 123 9.89 12.47 19.11
C GLU A 123 10.72 11.26 19.56
N ILE A 124 10.70 10.18 18.77
CA ILE A 124 11.50 8.98 19.02
C ILE A 124 12.98 9.33 18.97
N LYS A 125 13.45 10.03 17.93
CA LYS A 125 14.85 10.44 17.82
C LYS A 125 15.28 11.27 19.03
N ASN A 126 14.50 12.26 19.43
CA ASN A 126 14.79 13.08 20.61
C ASN A 126 14.83 12.25 21.90
N GLY A 127 13.93 11.27 22.03
CA GLY A 127 13.89 10.40 23.20
C GLY A 127 15.07 9.43 23.28
N VAL A 128 15.49 8.87 22.14
CA VAL A 128 16.69 8.04 22.04
C VAL A 128 17.94 8.87 22.35
N ASP A 129 18.06 10.06 21.77
CA ASP A 129 19.15 11.02 22.03
C ASP A 129 19.24 11.38 23.52
N PHE A 130 18.10 11.56 24.19
CA PHE A 130 18.04 11.84 25.62
C PHE A 130 18.66 10.70 26.44
N VAL A 131 18.31 9.44 26.13
CA VAL A 131 18.85 8.26 26.83
C VAL A 131 20.31 8.00 26.45
N TYR A 132 20.70 8.32 25.23
CA TYR A 132 22.08 8.18 24.77
C TYR A 132 23.03 9.15 25.48
N LYS A 133 22.61 10.41 25.64
CA LYS A 133 23.42 11.48 26.26
C LYS A 133 23.39 11.46 27.79
N ASN A 134 22.48 10.70 28.40
CA ASN A 134 22.39 10.62 29.85
C ASN A 134 23.66 9.93 30.42
N SER A 135 24.41 10.66 31.24
CA SER A 135 25.70 10.21 31.78
C SER A 135 25.58 9.31 33.00
N SER A 136 24.38 9.18 33.57
CA SER A 136 24.14 8.32 34.73
C SER A 136 23.62 6.96 34.28
N ASP A 137 24.50 5.96 34.30
CA ASP A 137 24.13 4.55 34.10
C ASP A 137 23.61 3.90 35.40
N ALA A 138 23.35 4.67 36.46
CA ALA A 138 22.95 4.14 37.77
C ALA A 138 21.63 3.35 37.72
N TRP A 139 20.70 3.74 36.84
CA TRP A 139 19.42 3.04 36.64
C TRP A 139 19.57 1.73 35.84
N LEU A 140 20.75 1.46 35.27
CA LEU A 140 21.10 0.21 34.59
C LEU A 140 21.83 -0.77 35.53
N PHE A 141 22.05 -0.40 36.79
CA PHE A 141 22.87 -1.20 37.70
C PHE A 141 22.15 -2.51 38.05
N ASP A 142 22.71 -3.62 37.58
CA ASP A 142 22.21 -5.00 37.77
C ASP A 142 20.81 -5.29 37.19
N ASP A 143 20.28 -4.40 36.34
CA ASP A 143 19.02 -4.61 35.62
C ASP A 143 19.30 -5.08 34.18
N LEU A 144 19.09 -6.38 33.94
CA LEU A 144 19.30 -7.02 32.64
C LEU A 144 18.33 -6.48 31.59
N TYR A 145 17.06 -6.32 31.96
CA TYR A 145 16.00 -5.83 31.10
C TYR A 145 16.30 -4.43 30.58
N ALA A 146 16.56 -3.48 31.48
CA ALA A 146 16.86 -2.09 31.15
C ALA A 146 18.11 -1.97 30.28
N THR A 147 19.16 -2.74 30.61
CA THR A 147 20.42 -2.74 29.84
C THR A 147 20.21 -3.27 28.43
N ALA A 148 19.50 -4.38 28.28
CA ALA A 148 19.24 -4.99 26.98
C ALA A 148 18.30 -4.14 26.11
N LEU A 149 17.23 -3.58 26.69
CA LEU A 149 16.30 -2.69 25.99
C LEU A 149 17.01 -1.42 25.48
N ARG A 150 17.82 -0.78 26.34
CA ARG A 150 18.63 0.38 25.96
C ARG A 150 19.58 0.04 24.83
N PHE A 151 20.35 -1.05 24.97
CA PHE A 151 21.30 -1.48 23.95
C PHE A 151 20.61 -1.69 22.59
N ARG A 152 19.49 -2.43 22.59
CA ARG A 152 18.71 -2.72 21.39
C ARG A 152 18.23 -1.44 20.71
N LEU A 153 17.55 -0.56 21.44
CA LEU A 153 16.99 0.66 20.87
C LEU A 153 18.08 1.63 20.40
N LEU A 154 19.19 1.78 21.12
CA LEU A 154 20.32 2.59 20.66
C LEU A 154 20.85 2.09 19.31
N ARG A 155 21.15 0.79 19.18
CA ARG A 155 21.66 0.22 17.93
C ARG A 155 20.67 0.30 16.79
N GLN A 156 19.39 0.05 17.07
CA GLN A 156 18.32 0.17 16.08
C GLN A 156 18.23 1.57 15.48
N HIS A 157 18.62 2.60 16.22
CA HIS A 157 18.65 4.00 15.79
C HIS A 157 20.05 4.49 15.40
N GLY A 158 20.97 3.58 15.08
CA GLY A 158 22.32 3.91 14.60
C GLY A 158 23.23 4.53 15.67
N CYS A 159 22.87 4.46 16.95
CA CYS A 159 23.73 4.91 18.04
C CYS A 159 24.74 3.81 18.40
N ASN A 160 26.00 4.18 18.58
CA ASN A 160 27.02 3.25 19.04
C ASN A 160 26.74 2.80 20.48
N ALA A 161 26.56 1.50 20.69
CA ALA A 161 26.39 0.89 22.00
C ALA A 161 27.37 -0.29 22.15
N PRO A 162 28.39 -0.20 23.02
CA PRO A 162 29.41 -1.24 23.17
C PRO A 162 28.85 -2.53 23.78
N GLN A 163 29.31 -3.70 23.34
CA GLN A 163 28.88 -5.01 23.88
C GLN A 163 29.33 -5.22 25.35
N GLU A 164 30.37 -4.50 25.77
CA GLU A 164 30.98 -4.56 27.10
C GLU A 164 29.99 -4.19 28.20
N VAL A 165 28.89 -3.50 27.88
CA VAL A 165 27.79 -3.25 28.83
C VAL A 165 27.25 -4.53 29.44
N PHE A 166 27.32 -5.66 28.72
CA PHE A 166 26.85 -6.96 29.19
C PHE A 166 27.89 -7.75 30.00
N ALA A 167 29.16 -7.32 30.03
CA ALA A 167 30.20 -7.98 30.81
C ALA A 167 29.87 -8.04 32.32
N ARG A 168 29.10 -7.06 32.81
CA ARG A 168 28.63 -7.00 34.20
C ARG A 168 27.72 -8.17 34.61
N PHE A 169 27.06 -8.81 33.64
CA PHE A 169 26.17 -9.95 33.86
C PHE A 169 26.90 -11.30 33.77
N LYS A 170 28.23 -11.26 33.60
CA LYS A 170 29.08 -12.45 33.58
C LYS A 170 29.63 -12.74 34.97
N ASP A 171 29.97 -13.99 35.21
CA ASP A 171 30.66 -14.47 36.41
C ASP A 171 32.18 -14.37 36.27
N GLU A 172 32.91 -14.76 37.31
CA GLU A 172 34.38 -14.73 37.34
C GLU A 172 35.03 -15.67 36.30
N THR A 173 34.30 -16.69 35.83
CA THR A 173 34.75 -17.61 34.78
C THR A 173 34.52 -17.05 33.37
N GLY A 174 33.86 -15.89 33.27
CA GLY A 174 33.52 -15.26 32.01
C GLY A 174 32.31 -15.88 31.32
N ASN A 175 31.40 -16.52 32.05
CA ASN A 175 30.10 -17.01 31.53
C ASN A 175 28.95 -16.14 32.02
N PHE A 176 27.83 -16.08 31.28
CA PHE A 176 26.63 -15.41 31.80
C PHE A 176 26.13 -16.11 33.06
N ARG A 177 25.84 -15.33 34.10
CA ARG A 177 25.38 -15.84 35.40
C ARG A 177 24.10 -16.65 35.25
N THR A 178 24.05 -17.84 35.83
CA THR A 178 22.87 -18.73 35.74
C THR A 178 21.66 -18.17 36.48
N GLN A 179 21.85 -17.29 37.47
CA GLN A 179 20.76 -16.60 38.19
C GLN A 179 19.92 -15.72 37.26
N LEU A 180 20.45 -15.28 36.10
CA LEU A 180 19.70 -14.47 35.13
C LEU A 180 18.50 -15.23 34.54
N CYS A 181 18.48 -16.56 34.65
CA CYS A 181 17.36 -17.38 34.19
C CYS A 181 16.08 -17.15 35.03
N GLU A 182 16.19 -16.56 36.22
CA GLU A 182 15.04 -16.18 37.05
C GLU A 182 14.32 -14.94 36.48
N ASP A 183 15.03 -14.05 35.79
CA ASP A 183 14.47 -12.86 35.12
C ASP A 183 14.16 -13.16 33.65
N VAL A 184 13.03 -13.83 33.41
CA VAL A 184 12.58 -14.16 32.04
C VAL A 184 12.37 -12.92 31.17
N LYS A 185 11.93 -11.79 31.73
CA LYS A 185 11.71 -10.53 30.98
C LYS A 185 13.05 -9.94 30.54
N GLY A 186 14.05 -9.92 31.41
CA GLY A 186 15.42 -9.53 31.07
C GLY A 186 16.08 -10.48 30.09
N LEU A 187 15.91 -11.79 30.27
CA LEU A 187 16.46 -12.81 29.37
C LEU A 187 15.90 -12.69 27.95
N LEU A 188 14.58 -12.48 27.82
CA LEU A 188 13.93 -12.20 26.54
C LEU A 188 14.45 -10.90 25.91
N SER A 189 14.66 -9.86 26.71
CA SER A 189 15.18 -8.59 26.18
C SER A 189 16.64 -8.71 25.73
N LEU A 190 17.46 -9.49 26.44
CA LEU A 190 18.82 -9.83 26.03
C LEU A 190 18.84 -10.67 24.75
N TYR A 191 17.91 -11.62 24.61
CA TYR A 191 17.72 -12.38 23.36
C TYR A 191 17.49 -11.43 22.19
N GLU A 192 16.50 -10.54 22.29
CA GLU A 192 16.19 -9.58 21.22
C GLU A 192 17.34 -8.62 20.92
N ALA A 193 18.02 -8.14 21.97
CA ALA A 193 19.20 -7.28 21.83
C ALA A 193 20.34 -7.98 21.08
N SER A 194 20.50 -9.30 21.26
CA SER A 194 21.60 -10.06 20.67
C SER A 194 21.57 -10.12 19.14
N PHE A 195 20.41 -9.89 18.51
CA PHE A 195 20.27 -9.84 17.06
C PHE A 195 20.79 -8.55 16.43
N PHE A 196 21.12 -7.54 17.25
CA PHE A 196 21.81 -6.32 16.81
C PHE A 196 23.34 -6.44 16.90
N GLY A 197 23.88 -7.64 17.14
CA GLY A 197 25.32 -7.89 17.17
C GLY A 197 26.02 -7.57 15.85
N LEU A 198 27.26 -7.09 15.95
CA LEU A 198 28.17 -6.82 14.84
C LEU A 198 29.21 -7.94 14.70
N GLU A 199 29.83 -8.04 13.53
CA GLU A 199 30.93 -8.99 13.31
C GLU A 199 32.09 -8.73 14.30
N GLY A 200 32.59 -9.80 14.93
CA GLY A 200 33.63 -9.74 15.98
C GLY A 200 33.12 -9.58 17.41
N GLU A 201 31.82 -9.39 17.64
CA GLU A 201 31.26 -9.22 18.99
C GLU A 201 30.91 -10.56 19.67
N THR A 202 31.91 -11.13 20.34
CA THR A 202 31.78 -12.45 20.99
C THR A 202 30.84 -12.45 22.18
N ILE A 203 30.77 -11.36 22.98
CA ILE A 203 29.85 -11.28 24.13
C ILE A 203 28.40 -11.36 23.65
N ILE A 204 28.10 -10.76 22.51
CA ILE A 204 26.76 -10.79 21.91
C ILE A 204 26.42 -12.18 21.36
N ASP A 205 27.39 -12.86 20.73
CA ASP A 205 27.20 -14.23 20.26
C ASP A 205 26.97 -15.21 21.43
N GLU A 206 27.73 -15.06 22.51
CA GLU A 206 27.52 -15.81 23.76
C GLU A 206 26.16 -15.49 24.40
N ALA A 207 25.75 -14.21 24.42
CA ALA A 207 24.45 -13.80 24.94
C ALA A 207 23.30 -14.45 24.17
N LYS A 208 23.40 -14.48 22.83
CA LYS A 208 22.42 -15.15 21.96
C LYS A 208 22.35 -16.65 22.26
N ALA A 209 23.49 -17.33 22.39
CA ALA A 209 23.52 -18.76 22.69
C ALA A 209 22.95 -19.07 24.09
N PHE A 210 23.34 -18.29 25.09
CA PHE A 210 22.86 -18.40 26.46
C PHE A 210 21.35 -18.18 26.55
N THR A 211 20.85 -17.07 26.01
CA THR A 211 19.42 -16.75 26.04
C THR A 211 18.58 -17.74 25.24
N THR A 212 19.01 -18.12 24.03
CA THR A 212 18.28 -19.10 23.21
C THR A 212 18.13 -20.44 23.92
N THR A 213 19.20 -20.93 24.56
CA THR A 213 19.18 -22.21 25.27
C THR A 213 18.24 -22.16 26.47
N ASN A 214 18.36 -21.12 27.29
CA ASN A 214 17.56 -21.00 28.50
C ASN A 214 16.08 -20.68 28.20
N LEU A 215 15.77 -19.85 27.21
CA LEU A 215 14.39 -19.57 26.79
C LEU A 215 13.68 -20.80 26.20
N LYS A 216 14.41 -21.67 25.48
CA LYS A 216 13.85 -22.94 24.97
C LYS A 216 13.60 -23.97 26.06
N ASN A 217 14.45 -23.98 27.09
CA ASN A 217 14.41 -24.95 28.18
C ASN A 217 13.74 -24.38 29.44
N MET A 218 12.93 -23.33 29.33
CA MET A 218 12.27 -22.75 30.50
C MET A 218 11.31 -23.77 31.12
N GLU A 219 11.52 -24.04 32.41
CA GLU A 219 10.65 -24.84 33.26
C GLU A 219 10.14 -23.96 34.40
N GLY A 220 8.82 -23.96 34.68
CA GLY A 220 8.23 -23.22 35.80
C GLY A 220 6.96 -22.41 35.47
N GLU A 221 6.41 -21.72 36.48
CA GLU A 221 5.22 -20.88 36.36
C GLU A 221 5.55 -19.51 35.73
N ILE A 222 5.52 -19.45 34.39
CA ILE A 222 5.61 -18.19 33.63
C ILE A 222 4.21 -17.70 33.33
N SER A 223 3.99 -16.38 33.41
CA SER A 223 2.69 -15.83 33.02
C SER A 223 2.37 -16.17 31.55
N PRO A 224 1.11 -16.51 31.22
CA PRO A 224 0.74 -16.86 29.84
C PRO A 224 1.09 -15.79 28.81
N SER A 225 1.01 -14.50 29.19
CA SER A 225 1.38 -13.38 28.33
C SER A 225 2.87 -13.36 28.02
N LEU A 226 3.73 -13.62 29.00
CA LEU A 226 5.18 -13.66 28.81
C LEU A 226 5.61 -14.92 28.05
N ALA A 227 5.02 -16.08 28.35
CA ALA A 227 5.27 -17.31 27.59
C ALA A 227 4.94 -17.13 26.09
N ARG A 228 3.83 -16.45 25.79
CA ARG A 228 3.46 -16.11 24.41
C ARG A 228 4.47 -15.18 23.73
N LYS A 229 5.01 -14.18 24.44
CA LYS A 229 6.08 -13.30 23.92
C LYS A 229 7.38 -14.08 23.67
N VAL A 230 7.75 -15.00 24.55
CA VAL A 230 8.95 -15.84 24.37
C VAL A 230 8.79 -16.77 23.17
N GLY A 231 7.64 -17.45 23.03
CA GLY A 231 7.36 -18.29 21.87
C GLY A 231 7.41 -17.50 20.56
N HIS A 232 6.87 -16.29 20.54
CA HIS A 232 6.94 -15.39 19.39
C HIS A 232 8.40 -14.99 19.09
N ALA A 233 9.20 -14.58 20.08
CA ALA A 233 10.59 -14.20 19.84
C ALA A 233 11.46 -15.38 19.34
N LEU A 234 11.28 -16.58 19.91
CA LEU A 234 12.03 -17.78 19.52
C LEU A 234 11.70 -18.29 18.11
N ASP A 235 10.49 -18.00 17.62
CA ASP A 235 10.08 -18.28 16.25
C ASP A 235 10.79 -17.36 15.24
N MET A 236 10.90 -16.07 15.56
CA MET A 236 11.72 -15.09 14.83
C MET A 236 11.97 -13.86 15.74
N PRO A 237 13.21 -13.36 15.81
CA PRO A 237 13.53 -12.18 16.62
C PRO A 237 12.91 -10.91 16.03
N LEU A 238 12.59 -9.95 16.88
CA LEU A 238 11.98 -8.66 16.51
C LEU A 238 12.77 -7.92 15.42
N HIS A 239 14.11 -7.97 15.46
CA HIS A 239 14.97 -7.30 14.46
C HIS A 239 14.76 -7.81 13.03
N TRP A 240 14.33 -9.06 12.88
CA TRP A 240 14.10 -9.71 11.59
C TRP A 240 12.64 -9.68 11.15
N ARG A 241 11.72 -9.21 12.01
CA ARG A 241 10.28 -9.18 11.73
C ARG A 241 9.88 -7.95 10.92
N LEU A 242 8.86 -8.14 10.08
CA LEU A 242 8.17 -7.03 9.41
C LEU A 242 7.34 -6.22 10.41
N THR A 243 7.58 -4.91 10.45
CA THR A 243 6.90 -3.98 11.38
C THR A 243 5.39 -4.09 11.28
N ARG A 244 4.83 -4.18 10.08
CA ARG A 244 3.37 -4.18 9.90
C ARG A 244 2.70 -5.49 10.32
N VAL A 245 3.40 -6.61 10.17
CA VAL A 245 2.97 -7.92 10.66
C VAL A 245 3.08 -7.96 12.19
N GLU A 246 4.21 -7.50 12.73
CA GLU A 246 4.39 -7.37 14.19
C GLU A 246 3.32 -6.48 14.80
N ALA A 247 2.99 -5.34 14.19
CA ALA A 247 1.97 -4.42 14.71
C ALA A 247 0.60 -5.08 14.91
N ARG A 248 0.16 -5.93 13.98
CA ARG A 248 -1.12 -6.64 14.12
C ARG A 248 -1.12 -7.58 15.32
N TRP A 249 -0.04 -8.34 15.51
CA TRP A 249 0.12 -9.24 16.65
C TRP A 249 0.33 -8.48 17.96
N PHE A 250 1.06 -7.37 17.92
CA PHE A 250 1.42 -6.59 19.08
C PHE A 250 0.26 -5.73 19.59
N ILE A 251 -0.66 -5.27 18.74
CA ILE A 251 -1.90 -4.61 19.19
C ILE A 251 -2.68 -5.52 20.15
N ASP A 252 -2.89 -6.78 19.79
CA ASP A 252 -3.61 -7.74 20.62
C ASP A 252 -2.82 -8.10 21.90
N THR A 253 -1.49 -8.00 21.84
CA THR A 253 -0.59 -8.21 22.98
C THR A 253 -0.62 -7.07 23.96
N TYR A 254 -0.49 -5.85 23.45
CA TYR A 254 -0.43 -4.62 24.21
C TYR A 254 -1.75 -4.39 24.95
N GLU A 255 -2.89 -4.73 24.34
CA GLU A 255 -4.21 -4.67 25.00
C GLU A 255 -4.32 -5.52 26.28
N GLN A 256 -3.50 -6.57 26.40
CA GLN A 256 -3.48 -7.46 27.57
C GLN A 256 -2.46 -7.04 28.64
N GLU A 257 -1.64 -6.01 28.37
CA GLU A 257 -0.62 -5.55 29.31
C GLU A 257 -1.25 -4.73 30.44
N GLN A 258 -0.70 -4.88 31.65
CA GLN A 258 -1.25 -4.26 32.85
C GLN A 258 -1.08 -2.73 32.84
N ASP A 259 -0.02 -2.25 32.20
CA ASP A 259 0.43 -0.87 32.06
C ASP A 259 0.10 -0.27 30.68
N MET A 260 -0.80 -0.92 29.92
CA MET A 260 -1.26 -0.47 28.61
C MET A 260 -1.80 0.96 28.65
N ASN A 261 -1.35 1.81 27.72
CA ASN A 261 -1.86 3.16 27.55
C ASN A 261 -3.07 3.15 26.57
N PRO A 262 -4.28 3.52 27.04
CA PRO A 262 -5.50 3.41 26.24
C PRO A 262 -5.50 4.32 25.01
N THR A 263 -4.95 5.54 25.13
CA THR A 263 -4.83 6.48 24.00
C THR A 263 -3.91 5.90 22.92
N LEU A 264 -2.77 5.34 23.31
CA LEU A 264 -1.81 4.73 22.39
C LEU A 264 -2.41 3.49 21.70
N LEU A 265 -3.11 2.63 22.43
CA LEU A 265 -3.78 1.45 21.86
C LEU A 265 -4.89 1.84 20.86
N GLN A 266 -5.71 2.84 21.20
CA GLN A 266 -6.77 3.34 20.33
C GLN A 266 -6.19 3.96 19.05
N LEU A 267 -5.14 4.77 19.18
CA LEU A 267 -4.42 5.31 18.03
C LEU A 267 -3.87 4.20 17.14
N ALA A 268 -3.23 3.17 17.73
CA ALA A 268 -2.66 2.05 16.98
C ALA A 268 -3.73 1.29 16.18
N LYS A 269 -4.88 0.99 16.79
CA LYS A 269 -6.01 0.33 16.11
C LYS A 269 -6.57 1.18 14.97
N LEU A 270 -6.80 2.46 15.24
CA LEU A 270 -7.37 3.39 14.26
C LEU A 270 -6.41 3.63 13.09
N ASP A 271 -5.14 3.88 13.37
CA ASP A 271 -4.11 4.01 12.35
C ASP A 271 -3.96 2.73 11.52
N TYR A 272 -4.01 1.57 12.17
CA TYR A 272 -3.93 0.30 11.46
C TYR A 272 -5.03 0.22 10.39
N ASN A 273 -6.27 0.54 10.75
CA ASN A 273 -7.40 0.48 9.83
C ASN A 273 -7.36 1.58 8.75
N ILE A 274 -6.89 2.79 9.08
CA ILE A 274 -6.70 3.88 8.10
C ILE A 274 -5.70 3.43 7.02
N VAL A 275 -4.52 2.97 7.42
CA VAL A 275 -3.46 2.53 6.50
C VAL A 275 -3.92 1.33 5.67
N GLN A 276 -4.58 0.35 6.29
CA GLN A 276 -5.14 -0.81 5.60
C GLN A 276 -6.16 -0.39 4.52
N SER A 277 -6.98 0.61 4.78
CA SER A 277 -7.94 1.13 3.79
C SER A 277 -7.28 1.77 2.57
N VAL A 278 -6.09 2.37 2.75
CA VAL A 278 -5.28 2.90 1.66
C VAL A 278 -4.76 1.74 0.81
N HIS A 279 -4.19 0.72 1.45
CA HIS A 279 -3.67 -0.47 0.77
C HIS A 279 -4.75 -1.20 -0.04
N ARG A 280 -5.97 -1.33 0.50
CA ARG A 280 -7.13 -1.92 -0.21
C ARG A 280 -7.41 -1.20 -1.55
N LYS A 281 -7.37 0.14 -1.54
CA LYS A 281 -7.58 0.95 -2.74
C LYS A 281 -6.44 0.80 -3.75
N GLU A 282 -5.20 0.70 -3.27
CA GLU A 282 -4.01 0.50 -4.10
C GLU A 282 -4.08 -0.87 -4.81
N VAL A 283 -4.37 -1.95 -4.07
CA VAL A 283 -4.53 -3.30 -4.64
C VAL A 283 -5.69 -3.36 -5.65
N SER A 284 -6.82 -2.69 -5.40
CA SER A 284 -7.92 -2.61 -6.38
C SER A 284 -7.49 -2.00 -7.72
N LYS A 285 -6.65 -0.95 -7.70
CA LYS A 285 -6.09 -0.37 -8.93
C LYS A 285 -5.15 -1.33 -9.64
N LEU A 286 -4.28 -1.99 -8.88
CA LEU A 286 -3.32 -2.96 -9.40
C LEU A 286 -4.02 -4.17 -10.03
N ALA A 287 -5.12 -4.63 -9.44
CA ALA A 287 -5.90 -5.74 -10.00
C ALA A 287 -6.51 -5.39 -11.36
N ARG A 288 -6.95 -4.14 -11.56
CA ARG A 288 -7.38 -3.67 -12.89
C ARG A 288 -6.22 -3.67 -13.89
N TRP A 289 -5.08 -3.11 -13.51
CA TRP A 289 -3.87 -3.13 -14.34
C TRP A 289 -3.46 -4.54 -14.75
N TRP A 290 -3.43 -5.48 -13.80
CA TRP A 290 -3.00 -6.86 -14.04
C TRP A 290 -3.92 -7.61 -15.02
N VAL A 291 -5.24 -7.47 -14.83
CA VAL A 291 -6.26 -8.06 -15.71
C VAL A 291 -6.28 -7.40 -17.10
N ASP A 292 -6.12 -6.08 -17.17
CA ASP A 292 -6.09 -5.33 -18.44
C ASP A 292 -4.88 -5.73 -19.31
N MET A 293 -3.75 -6.04 -18.68
CA MET A 293 -2.55 -6.56 -19.35
C MET A 293 -2.71 -8.01 -19.83
N GLY A 294 -3.71 -8.74 -19.33
CA GLY A 294 -3.95 -10.16 -19.64
C GLY A 294 -2.90 -11.11 -19.06
N LEU A 295 -2.10 -10.64 -18.09
CA LEU A 295 -1.07 -11.44 -17.43
C LEU A 295 -1.69 -12.45 -16.44
N ASP A 296 -2.89 -12.16 -15.93
CA ASP A 296 -3.74 -13.07 -15.15
C ASP A 296 -4.06 -14.39 -15.89
N LYS A 297 -4.00 -14.37 -17.23
CA LYS A 297 -4.34 -15.51 -18.10
C LYS A 297 -3.11 -16.30 -18.59
N MET A 298 -1.91 -15.95 -18.14
CA MET A 298 -0.69 -16.69 -18.50
C MET A 298 -0.59 -17.98 -17.70
N SER A 299 -1.22 -19.06 -18.21
CA SER A 299 -1.33 -20.34 -17.50
C SER A 299 0.00 -21.04 -17.14
N PHE A 300 1.13 -20.60 -17.70
CA PHE A 300 2.45 -21.13 -17.38
C PHE A 300 3.13 -20.39 -16.21
N ALA A 301 2.70 -19.16 -15.91
CA ALA A 301 3.30 -18.30 -14.91
C ALA A 301 2.43 -18.19 -13.66
N ARG A 302 3.05 -17.86 -12.53
CA ARG A 302 2.41 -17.65 -11.24
C ARG A 302 1.59 -16.35 -11.25
N ASP A 303 0.29 -16.47 -10.99
CA ASP A 303 -0.61 -15.33 -10.77
C ASP A 303 -0.61 -14.91 -9.30
N ARG A 304 0.27 -13.96 -8.94
CA ARG A 304 0.60 -13.61 -7.54
C ARG A 304 0.59 -12.11 -7.27
N LEU A 305 -0.38 -11.39 -7.83
CA LEU A 305 -0.42 -9.92 -7.73
C LEU A 305 -0.48 -9.44 -6.27
N VAL A 306 -1.30 -10.08 -5.43
CA VAL A 306 -1.53 -9.65 -4.04
C VAL A 306 -0.32 -9.98 -3.16
N GLU A 307 0.35 -11.09 -3.43
CA GLU A 307 1.62 -11.48 -2.80
C GLU A 307 2.74 -10.51 -3.20
N ASN A 308 2.83 -10.13 -4.48
CA ASN A 308 3.76 -9.10 -4.97
C ASN A 308 3.49 -7.73 -4.34
N TYR A 309 2.21 -7.42 -4.08
CA TYR A 309 1.86 -6.20 -3.34
C TYR A 309 2.31 -6.24 -1.88
N PHE A 310 2.18 -7.40 -1.23
CA PHE A 310 2.67 -7.60 0.12
C PHE A 310 4.19 -7.48 0.24
N TRP A 311 4.94 -7.91 -0.79
CA TRP A 311 6.37 -7.62 -0.89
C TRP A 311 6.63 -6.10 -0.80
N SER A 312 5.92 -5.31 -1.61
CA SER A 312 6.07 -3.84 -1.58
C SER A 312 5.67 -3.23 -0.23
N CYS A 313 4.60 -3.72 0.40
CA CYS A 313 4.22 -3.32 1.77
C CYS A 313 5.26 -3.72 2.82
N GLY A 314 5.94 -4.85 2.66
CA GLY A 314 7.01 -5.29 3.55
C GLY A 314 8.20 -4.34 3.54
N VAL A 315 8.47 -3.72 2.39
CA VAL A 315 9.51 -2.69 2.25
C VAL A 315 9.05 -1.34 2.82
N PHE A 316 7.90 -0.83 2.35
CA PHE A 316 7.32 0.44 2.82
C PHE A 316 5.79 0.34 2.93
N PHE A 317 5.28 0.22 4.16
CA PHE A 317 3.83 0.15 4.41
C PHE A 317 3.19 1.52 4.60
N GLU A 318 3.99 2.57 4.85
CA GLU A 318 3.51 3.88 5.26
C GLU A 318 2.74 4.58 4.11
N PRO A 319 1.59 5.23 4.37
CA PRO A 319 0.71 5.74 3.31
C PRO A 319 1.38 6.68 2.29
N GLN A 320 2.37 7.47 2.70
CA GLN A 320 3.09 8.40 1.83
C GLN A 320 3.86 7.71 0.69
N PHE A 321 4.17 6.42 0.83
CA PHE A 321 4.87 5.63 -0.19
C PHE A 321 3.94 4.88 -1.14
N GLY A 322 2.71 5.37 -1.34
CA GLY A 322 1.72 4.74 -2.23
C GLY A 322 2.18 4.58 -3.68
N SER A 323 2.83 5.61 -4.26
CA SER A 323 3.39 5.52 -5.62
C SER A 323 4.50 4.47 -5.72
N PHE A 324 5.34 4.35 -4.68
CA PHE A 324 6.33 3.29 -4.60
C PHE A 324 5.64 1.92 -4.60
N ARG A 325 4.70 1.69 -3.69
CA ARG A 325 4.01 0.38 -3.61
C ARG A 325 3.33 0.03 -4.93
N GLU A 326 2.60 0.96 -5.53
CA GLU A 326 1.93 0.72 -6.82
C GLU A 326 2.94 0.36 -7.93
N MET A 327 4.03 1.10 -8.10
CA MET A 327 4.98 0.87 -9.18
C MET A 327 5.88 -0.34 -8.95
N GLU A 328 6.36 -0.52 -7.71
CA GLU A 328 7.22 -1.64 -7.32
C GLU A 328 6.47 -2.97 -7.45
N THR A 329 5.17 -3.01 -7.09
CA THR A 329 4.35 -4.22 -7.27
C THR A 329 4.25 -4.62 -8.74
N LYS A 330 4.14 -3.65 -9.65
CA LYS A 330 4.13 -3.95 -11.09
C LYS A 330 5.45 -4.58 -11.52
N VAL A 331 6.58 -4.03 -11.07
CA VAL A 331 7.93 -4.56 -11.34
C VAL A 331 8.06 -5.98 -10.77
N ALA A 332 7.70 -6.20 -9.49
CA ALA A 332 7.75 -7.51 -8.84
C ALA A 332 6.87 -8.58 -9.53
N SER A 333 5.68 -8.19 -9.98
CA SER A 333 4.77 -9.08 -10.73
C SER A 333 5.35 -9.48 -12.08
N LEU A 334 6.02 -8.55 -12.77
CA LEU A 334 6.72 -8.82 -14.02
C LEU A 334 7.99 -9.66 -13.79
N ILE A 335 8.76 -9.41 -12.73
CA ILE A 335 9.89 -10.25 -12.34
C ILE A 335 9.43 -11.70 -12.18
N THR A 336 8.35 -11.94 -11.42
CA THR A 336 7.78 -13.29 -11.22
C THR A 336 7.42 -13.95 -12.54
N THR A 337 6.82 -13.19 -13.47
CA THR A 337 6.44 -13.71 -14.79
C THR A 337 7.66 -14.03 -15.66
N VAL A 338 8.69 -13.17 -15.62
CA VAL A 338 9.94 -13.37 -16.38
C VAL A 338 10.71 -14.55 -15.81
N ASP A 339 10.80 -14.70 -14.49
CA ASP A 339 11.39 -15.86 -13.81
C ASP A 339 10.78 -17.18 -14.34
N ASP A 340 9.45 -17.27 -14.37
CA ASP A 340 8.71 -18.42 -14.93
C ASP A 340 8.95 -18.66 -16.44
N ILE A 341 9.32 -17.62 -17.19
CA ILE A 341 9.74 -17.77 -18.58
C ILE A 341 11.10 -18.51 -18.63
N TYR A 342 12.04 -18.15 -17.76
CA TYR A 342 13.41 -18.70 -17.79
C TYR A 342 13.52 -20.10 -17.19
N ASP A 343 12.91 -20.35 -16.03
CA ASP A 343 13.10 -21.60 -15.30
C ASP A 343 12.14 -22.72 -15.74
N VAL A 344 10.99 -22.36 -16.34
CA VAL A 344 9.93 -23.30 -16.74
C VAL A 344 9.61 -23.25 -18.25
N TYR A 345 9.17 -22.10 -18.79
CA TYR A 345 8.41 -22.07 -20.05
C TYR A 345 9.22 -21.98 -21.35
N GLY A 346 10.28 -21.17 -21.37
CA GLY A 346 11.05 -20.84 -22.58
C GLY A 346 12.03 -21.94 -22.98
N THR A 347 12.30 -22.06 -24.28
CA THR A 347 13.44 -22.87 -24.77
C THR A 347 14.73 -22.05 -24.72
N LEU A 348 15.90 -22.70 -24.72
CA LEU A 348 17.17 -22.00 -24.59
C LEU A 348 17.39 -20.95 -25.71
N GLU A 349 16.96 -21.23 -26.94
CA GLU A 349 17.02 -20.30 -28.08
C GLU A 349 16.07 -19.11 -27.90
N GLU A 350 14.87 -19.34 -27.38
CA GLU A 350 13.90 -18.28 -27.07
C GLU A 350 14.42 -17.37 -25.95
N LEU A 351 15.05 -17.96 -24.92
CA LEU A 351 15.64 -17.24 -23.80
C LEU A 351 16.87 -16.44 -24.21
N GLU A 352 17.71 -16.98 -25.10
CA GLU A 352 18.85 -16.24 -25.67
C GLU A 352 18.36 -15.00 -26.42
N LEU A 353 17.36 -15.17 -27.29
CA LEU A 353 16.76 -14.06 -28.04
C LEU A 353 16.07 -13.04 -27.12
N PHE A 354 15.34 -13.50 -26.09
CA PHE A 354 14.71 -12.62 -25.11
C PHE A 354 15.77 -11.80 -24.37
N THR A 355 16.82 -12.46 -23.86
CA THR A 355 17.92 -11.80 -23.14
C THR A 355 18.61 -10.74 -24.02
N ASP A 356 18.88 -11.07 -25.27
CA ASP A 356 19.49 -10.16 -26.25
C ASP A 356 18.60 -8.93 -26.56
N LEU A 357 17.28 -9.12 -26.67
CA LEU A 357 16.35 -8.00 -26.87
C LEU A 357 16.25 -7.08 -25.64
N VAL A 358 16.27 -7.65 -24.43
CA VAL A 358 16.29 -6.88 -23.18
C VAL A 358 17.60 -6.11 -23.03
N ASP A 359 18.73 -6.75 -23.32
CA ASP A 359 20.06 -6.10 -23.23
C ASP A 359 20.20 -4.91 -24.17
N ARG A 360 19.68 -5.03 -25.39
CA ARG A 360 19.61 -3.90 -26.34
C ARG A 360 18.47 -2.92 -26.03
N TRP A 361 17.57 -3.28 -25.12
CA TRP A 361 16.31 -2.58 -24.84
C TRP A 361 15.49 -2.28 -26.11
N ASP A 362 15.45 -3.26 -27.03
CA ASP A 362 14.92 -3.11 -28.39
C ASP A 362 13.62 -3.91 -28.60
N ILE A 363 12.53 -3.20 -28.88
CA ILE A 363 11.22 -3.81 -29.16
C ILE A 363 11.01 -4.13 -30.65
N ASN A 364 11.90 -3.72 -31.55
CA ASN A 364 11.70 -3.95 -33.00
C ASN A 364 11.88 -5.44 -33.38
N GLY A 365 12.64 -6.20 -32.59
CA GLY A 365 12.84 -7.64 -32.80
C GLY A 365 11.75 -8.52 -32.18
N ILE A 366 10.74 -7.95 -31.53
CA ILE A 366 9.78 -8.67 -30.67
C ILE A 366 8.91 -9.70 -31.42
N ASP A 367 8.67 -9.50 -32.71
CA ASP A 367 7.84 -10.43 -33.51
C ASP A 367 8.50 -11.78 -33.77
N LYS A 368 9.80 -11.91 -33.47
CA LYS A 368 10.52 -13.18 -33.48
C LYS A 368 10.24 -14.05 -32.26
N LEU A 369 9.68 -13.46 -31.19
CA LEU A 369 9.36 -14.19 -29.96
C LEU A 369 7.95 -14.81 -30.01
N PRO A 370 7.73 -15.95 -29.34
CA PRO A 370 6.41 -16.52 -29.15
C PRO A 370 5.43 -15.53 -28.49
N ARG A 371 4.13 -15.67 -28.79
CA ARG A 371 3.08 -14.74 -28.35
C ARG A 371 3.14 -14.42 -26.85
N ASN A 372 3.29 -15.43 -26.01
CA ASN A 372 3.29 -15.25 -24.55
C ASN A 372 4.55 -14.49 -24.08
N ILE A 373 5.72 -14.89 -24.57
CA ILE A 373 7.01 -14.28 -24.24
C ILE A 373 7.04 -12.81 -24.70
N LYS A 374 6.56 -12.51 -25.91
CA LYS A 374 6.48 -11.11 -26.36
C LYS A 374 5.50 -10.25 -25.56
N THR A 375 4.40 -10.83 -25.10
CA THR A 375 3.44 -10.09 -24.25
C THR A 375 4.10 -9.67 -22.94
N CYS A 376 4.89 -10.57 -22.33
CA CYS A 376 5.67 -10.27 -21.13
C CYS A 376 6.75 -9.20 -21.40
N LEU A 377 7.55 -9.33 -22.47
CA LEU A 377 8.56 -8.34 -22.86
C LEU A 377 7.97 -6.95 -23.02
N LEU A 378 6.84 -6.84 -23.71
CA LEU A 378 6.16 -5.56 -23.92
C LEU A 378 5.58 -4.99 -22.62
N GLY A 379 5.06 -5.85 -21.73
CA GLY A 379 4.60 -5.43 -20.41
C GLY A 379 5.72 -4.88 -19.55
N MET A 380 6.88 -5.54 -19.55
CA MET A 380 8.09 -5.09 -18.87
C MET A 380 8.61 -3.76 -19.42
N TYR A 381 8.68 -3.64 -20.75
CA TYR A 381 9.10 -2.41 -21.43
C TYR A 381 8.17 -1.23 -21.11
N ASN A 382 6.86 -1.41 -21.28
CA ASN A 382 5.87 -0.37 -21.06
C ASN A 382 5.83 0.08 -19.60
N THR A 383 5.86 -0.86 -18.65
CA THR A 383 5.86 -0.55 -17.22
C THR A 383 7.14 0.20 -16.82
N SER A 384 8.30 -0.24 -17.29
CA SER A 384 9.57 0.44 -17.00
C SER A 384 9.60 1.86 -17.56
N ASN A 385 9.04 2.08 -18.76
CA ASN A 385 8.91 3.42 -19.35
C ASN A 385 7.83 4.27 -18.66
N GLU A 386 6.75 3.68 -18.15
CA GLU A 386 5.74 4.37 -17.33
C GLU A 386 6.41 4.93 -16.06
N ILE A 387 7.17 4.10 -15.35
CA ILE A 387 7.92 4.50 -14.16
C ILE A 387 8.96 5.56 -14.55
N GLY A 388 9.70 5.34 -15.63
CA GLY A 388 10.68 6.29 -16.14
C GLY A 388 10.10 7.66 -16.48
N TYR A 389 8.93 7.70 -17.12
CA TYR A 389 8.20 8.93 -17.41
C TYR A 389 7.71 9.62 -16.14
N TRP A 390 7.15 8.86 -15.21
CA TRP A 390 6.72 9.40 -13.92
C TRP A 390 7.89 10.03 -13.15
N THR A 391 9.03 9.33 -13.06
CA THR A 391 10.23 9.85 -12.38
C THR A 391 10.80 11.07 -13.08
N LEU A 392 10.83 11.08 -14.42
CA LEU A 392 11.26 12.26 -15.18
C LEU A 392 10.36 13.46 -14.90
N LYS A 393 9.04 13.25 -14.82
CA LYS A 393 8.07 14.31 -14.57
C LYS A 393 8.16 14.83 -13.13
N GLU A 394 8.24 13.94 -12.15
CA GLU A 394 8.19 14.32 -10.72
C GLU A 394 9.56 14.74 -10.17
N LYS A 395 10.66 14.21 -10.71
CA LYS A 395 12.03 14.43 -10.21
C LYS A 395 13.00 15.02 -11.24
N GLY A 396 12.57 15.21 -12.49
CA GLY A 396 13.43 15.76 -13.54
C GLY A 396 14.56 14.84 -14.00
N PHE A 397 14.54 13.55 -13.62
CA PHE A 397 15.62 12.60 -13.90
C PHE A 397 15.15 11.43 -14.76
N ASN A 398 15.88 11.12 -15.84
CA ASN A 398 15.55 10.00 -16.72
C ASN A 398 16.20 8.70 -16.21
N ILE A 399 15.39 7.84 -15.58
CA ILE A 399 15.86 6.57 -15.02
C ILE A 399 15.81 5.38 -16.00
N ILE A 400 15.22 5.55 -17.19
CA ILE A 400 15.01 4.45 -18.16
C ILE A 400 16.30 3.69 -18.47
N PRO A 401 17.46 4.34 -18.74
CA PRO A 401 18.71 3.63 -19.02
C PRO A 401 19.21 2.76 -17.87
N TYR A 402 18.93 3.16 -16.63
CA TYR A 402 19.35 2.43 -15.43
C TYR A 402 18.44 1.24 -15.16
N LEU A 403 17.12 1.42 -15.31
CA LEU A 403 16.16 0.33 -15.22
C LEU A 403 16.38 -0.71 -16.33
N SER A 404 16.62 -0.28 -17.57
CA SER A 404 16.89 -1.20 -18.67
C SER A 404 18.15 -2.04 -18.43
N LYS A 405 19.21 -1.41 -17.91
CA LYS A 405 20.44 -2.12 -17.51
C LYS A 405 20.16 -3.15 -16.41
N ALA A 406 19.43 -2.76 -15.36
CA ALA A 406 19.12 -3.67 -14.26
C ALA A 406 18.25 -4.86 -14.69
N TRP A 407 17.28 -4.65 -15.59
CA TRP A 407 16.53 -5.75 -16.23
C TRP A 407 17.42 -6.66 -17.07
N ALA A 408 18.36 -6.10 -17.83
CA ALA A 408 19.31 -6.88 -18.61
C ALA A 408 20.24 -7.72 -17.72
N ASP A 409 20.75 -7.15 -16.63
CA ASP A 409 21.60 -7.85 -15.66
C ASP A 409 20.83 -9.01 -15.00
N LEU A 410 19.56 -8.80 -14.64
CA LEU A 410 18.66 -9.85 -14.13
C LEU A 410 18.43 -10.97 -15.17
N CYS A 411 18.08 -10.61 -16.41
CA CYS A 411 17.83 -11.58 -17.49
C CYS A 411 19.09 -12.40 -17.82
N LYS A 412 20.28 -11.80 -17.78
CA LYS A 412 21.55 -12.50 -17.94
C LYS A 412 21.82 -13.48 -16.80
N ALA A 413 21.49 -13.12 -15.57
CA ALA A 413 21.62 -13.99 -14.42
C ALA A 413 20.66 -15.19 -14.51
N TYR A 414 19.40 -14.97 -14.90
CA TYR A 414 18.45 -16.05 -15.19
C TYR A 414 18.92 -16.94 -16.34
N PHE A 415 19.42 -16.35 -17.42
CA PHE A 415 19.93 -17.12 -18.55
C PHE A 415 21.14 -18.00 -18.18
N LYS A 416 22.00 -17.52 -17.26
CA LYS A 416 23.10 -18.33 -16.72
C LYS A 416 22.57 -19.57 -15.98
N GLU A 417 21.54 -19.41 -15.16
CA GLU A 417 20.91 -20.52 -14.42
C GLU A 417 20.20 -21.50 -15.36
N ALA A 418 19.47 -20.99 -16.37
CA ALA A 418 18.87 -21.82 -17.41
C ALA A 418 19.94 -22.65 -18.15
N ARG A 419 21.09 -22.06 -18.50
CA ARG A 419 22.22 -22.78 -19.11
C ARG A 419 22.79 -23.85 -18.18
N TRP A 420 22.90 -23.57 -16.88
CA TRP A 420 23.34 -24.58 -15.91
C TRP A 420 22.38 -25.76 -15.85
N TYR A 421 21.07 -25.49 -15.77
CA TYR A 421 20.04 -26.51 -15.78
C TYR A 421 20.08 -27.37 -17.05
N HIS A 422 20.01 -26.74 -18.23
CA HIS A 422 20.01 -27.46 -19.52
C HIS A 422 21.32 -28.17 -19.82
N GLY A 423 22.45 -27.63 -19.37
CA GLY A 423 23.78 -28.23 -19.53
C GLY A 423 24.14 -29.27 -18.46
N GLY A 424 23.33 -29.44 -17.42
CA GLY A 424 23.63 -30.32 -16.28
C GLY A 424 24.82 -29.85 -15.44
N HIS A 425 25.19 -28.57 -15.51
CA HIS A 425 26.26 -27.99 -14.69
C HIS A 425 25.81 -27.94 -13.23
N LYS A 426 26.71 -28.35 -12.34
CA LYS A 426 26.50 -28.31 -10.89
C LYS A 426 27.47 -27.30 -10.30
N PRO A 427 27.04 -26.05 -10.06
CA PRO A 427 27.94 -25.02 -9.54
C PRO A 427 28.39 -25.35 -8.10
N THR A 428 29.54 -24.80 -7.70
CA THR A 428 29.91 -24.72 -6.28
C THR A 428 28.95 -23.78 -5.55
N LEU A 429 28.92 -23.82 -4.21
CA LEU A 429 28.07 -22.87 -3.47
C LEU A 429 28.47 -21.41 -3.77
N GLU A 430 29.76 -21.13 -3.86
CA GLU A 430 30.27 -19.79 -4.19
C GLU A 430 29.87 -19.35 -5.60
N GLU A 431 30.10 -20.20 -6.62
CA GLU A 431 29.72 -19.89 -8.01
C GLU A 431 28.22 -19.63 -8.15
N TYR A 432 27.40 -20.43 -7.45
CA TYR A 432 25.95 -20.23 -7.38
C TYR A 432 25.63 -18.88 -6.75
N LEU A 433 26.13 -18.60 -5.53
CA LEU A 433 25.78 -17.38 -4.79
C LEU A 433 26.20 -16.11 -5.53
N GLU A 434 27.31 -16.11 -6.27
CA GLU A 434 27.72 -14.97 -7.09
C GLU A 434 26.70 -14.60 -8.17
N ASN A 435 26.00 -15.57 -8.75
CA ASN A 435 24.90 -15.31 -9.68
C ASN A 435 23.58 -15.06 -8.93
N ALA A 436 23.35 -15.82 -7.86
CA ALA A 436 22.08 -15.90 -7.16
C ALA A 436 21.70 -14.60 -6.44
N VAL A 437 22.68 -13.77 -6.08
CA VAL A 437 22.46 -12.42 -5.53
C VAL A 437 21.88 -11.44 -6.55
N VAL A 438 22.01 -11.72 -7.85
CA VAL A 438 21.38 -10.96 -8.94
C VAL A 438 20.09 -11.64 -9.39
N SER A 439 20.10 -12.96 -9.62
CA SER A 439 18.91 -13.70 -10.10
C SER A 439 17.73 -13.65 -9.13
N VAL A 440 17.98 -13.41 -7.84
CA VAL A 440 16.89 -13.19 -6.86
C VAL A 440 16.21 -11.82 -7.00
N SER A 441 16.60 -11.00 -7.98
CA SER A 441 16.04 -9.69 -8.35
C SER A 441 16.20 -8.54 -7.36
N ALA A 442 16.74 -8.78 -6.15
CA ALA A 442 16.96 -7.74 -5.15
C ALA A 442 17.65 -6.46 -5.67
N PRO A 443 18.70 -6.52 -6.52
CA PRO A 443 19.32 -5.31 -7.04
C PRO A 443 18.38 -4.42 -7.87
N LEU A 444 17.53 -5.04 -8.71
CA LEU A 444 16.53 -4.33 -9.50
C LEU A 444 15.46 -3.69 -8.60
N LEU A 445 14.95 -4.46 -7.62
CA LEU A 445 13.98 -3.95 -6.65
C LEU A 445 14.54 -2.79 -5.82
N LEU A 446 15.76 -2.92 -5.31
CA LEU A 446 16.42 -1.85 -4.55
C LEU A 446 16.68 -0.61 -5.41
N LEU A 447 17.04 -0.78 -6.68
CA LEU A 447 17.18 0.36 -7.60
C LEU A 447 15.82 1.07 -7.82
N GLY A 448 14.74 0.30 -7.97
CA GLY A 448 13.37 0.80 -7.99
C GLY A 448 13.01 1.59 -6.72
N CYS A 449 13.32 1.02 -5.55
CA CYS A 449 13.16 1.67 -4.24
C CYS A 449 13.86 3.04 -4.21
N TYR A 450 15.13 3.11 -4.62
CA TYR A 450 15.88 4.36 -4.65
C TYR A 450 15.19 5.41 -5.54
N PHE A 451 14.85 5.04 -6.78
CA PHE A 451 14.21 5.97 -7.71
C PHE A 451 12.85 6.48 -7.23
N LEU A 452 12.06 5.64 -6.58
CA LEU A 452 10.70 5.95 -6.17
C LEU A 452 10.64 6.69 -4.83
N THR A 453 11.67 6.55 -3.97
CA THR A 453 11.61 7.07 -2.60
C THR A 453 12.66 8.12 -2.24
N ALA A 454 13.79 8.21 -2.95
CA ALA A 454 14.79 9.25 -2.68
C ALA A 454 14.25 10.65 -2.95
N GLU A 455 14.58 11.64 -2.12
CA GLU A 455 14.19 13.03 -2.35
C GLU A 455 14.79 13.56 -3.66
N GLU A 456 16.08 13.32 -3.86
CA GLU A 456 16.82 13.66 -5.08
C GLU A 456 17.60 12.44 -5.60
N ILE A 457 17.65 12.30 -6.92
CA ILE A 457 18.43 11.25 -7.59
C ILE A 457 19.78 11.84 -8.01
N THR A 458 20.86 11.35 -7.41
CA THR A 458 22.23 11.79 -7.74
C THR A 458 23.01 10.74 -8.53
N GLU A 459 23.88 11.19 -9.45
CA GLU A 459 24.78 10.31 -10.19
C GLU A 459 25.79 9.60 -9.28
N GLU A 460 26.23 10.27 -8.20
CA GLU A 460 27.14 9.69 -7.21
C GLU A 460 26.51 8.47 -6.53
N ALA A 461 25.27 8.59 -6.07
CA ALA A 461 24.55 7.48 -5.48
C ALA A 461 24.29 6.36 -6.50
N LEU A 462 23.96 6.70 -7.75
CA LEU A 462 23.76 5.69 -8.80
C LEU A 462 25.05 4.95 -9.13
N HIS A 463 26.19 5.64 -9.20
CA HIS A 463 27.49 5.00 -9.39
C HIS A 463 27.86 4.08 -8.22
N TYR A 464 27.47 4.45 -7.00
CA TYR A 464 27.67 3.62 -5.83
C TYR A 464 26.76 2.40 -5.84
N ILE A 465 25.47 2.56 -6.15
CA ILE A 465 24.47 1.48 -6.25
C ILE A 465 24.85 0.48 -7.34
N ASP A 466 25.29 0.94 -8.52
CA ASP A 466 25.68 0.08 -9.66
C ASP A 466 26.82 -0.88 -9.33
N LYS A 467 27.66 -0.54 -8.34
CA LYS A 467 28.74 -1.42 -7.85
C LYS A 467 28.26 -2.52 -6.91
N HIS A 468 26.96 -2.57 -6.58
CA HIS A 468 26.38 -3.49 -5.61
C HIS A 468 27.16 -3.51 -4.28
N PRO A 469 27.12 -2.39 -3.52
CA PRO A 469 27.88 -2.27 -2.28
C PRO A 469 27.49 -3.35 -1.28
N SER A 470 28.39 -3.62 -0.33
CA SER A 470 28.26 -4.70 0.67
C SER A 470 26.88 -4.73 1.34
N ILE A 471 26.34 -3.57 1.75
CA ILE A 471 24.99 -3.46 2.30
C ILE A 471 23.87 -4.00 1.38
N MET A 472 23.89 -3.67 0.09
CA MET A 472 22.92 -4.16 -0.88
C MET A 472 23.14 -5.65 -1.18
N ARG A 473 24.41 -6.09 -1.25
CA ARG A 473 24.74 -7.51 -1.41
C ARG A 473 24.23 -8.33 -0.22
N CYS A 474 24.30 -7.80 1.01
CA CYS A 474 23.73 -8.43 2.19
C CYS A 474 22.21 -8.61 2.03
N SER A 475 21.50 -7.59 1.56
CA SER A 475 20.05 -7.69 1.30
C SER A 475 19.73 -8.76 0.26
N SER A 476 20.43 -8.76 -0.88
CA SER A 476 20.28 -9.81 -1.90
C SER A 476 20.56 -11.21 -1.35
N THR A 477 21.59 -11.35 -0.52
CA THR A 477 21.98 -12.63 0.07
C THR A 477 20.92 -13.11 1.06
N LEU A 478 20.41 -12.23 1.92
CA LEU A 478 19.32 -12.56 2.85
C LEU A 478 18.06 -13.01 2.11
N LEU A 479 17.68 -12.28 1.05
CA LEU A 479 16.55 -12.65 0.20
C LEU A 479 16.75 -14.02 -0.44
N ARG A 480 17.91 -14.26 -1.05
CA ARG A 480 18.26 -15.52 -1.71
C ARG A 480 18.28 -16.70 -0.73
N LEU A 481 18.97 -16.57 0.40
CA LEU A 481 19.07 -17.68 1.34
C LEU A 481 17.74 -18.01 1.99
N ALA A 482 16.91 -17.01 2.31
CA ALA A 482 15.55 -17.23 2.82
C ALA A 482 14.68 -17.96 1.78
N ASN A 483 14.73 -17.52 0.53
CA ASN A 483 14.05 -18.19 -0.59
C ASN A 483 14.50 -19.65 -0.71
N ASP A 484 15.79 -19.92 -0.89
CA ASP A 484 16.31 -21.27 -1.09
C ASP A 484 15.97 -22.21 0.08
N LEU A 485 16.01 -21.72 1.33
CA LEU A 485 15.59 -22.49 2.51
C LEU A 485 14.12 -22.90 2.43
N GLY A 486 13.27 -22.02 1.91
CA GLY A 486 11.82 -22.22 1.80
C GLY A 486 11.33 -22.90 0.51
N THR A 487 12.10 -22.90 -0.58
CA THR A 487 11.63 -23.32 -1.91
C THR A 487 12.42 -24.47 -2.54
N SER A 488 13.68 -24.69 -2.15
CA SER A 488 14.61 -25.55 -2.90
C SER A 488 14.12 -26.98 -3.14
N SER A 489 13.43 -27.60 -2.18
CA SER A 489 12.89 -28.96 -2.33
C SER A 489 11.82 -29.04 -3.42
N ASP A 490 10.91 -28.06 -3.44
CA ASP A 490 9.82 -27.99 -4.42
C ASP A 490 10.34 -27.60 -5.82
N GLU A 491 11.40 -26.77 -5.88
CA GLU A 491 12.11 -26.38 -7.11
C GLU A 491 12.85 -27.55 -7.75
N LEU A 492 13.61 -28.29 -6.95
CA LEU A 492 14.33 -29.45 -7.44
C LEU A 492 13.37 -30.54 -7.96
N ALA A 493 12.23 -30.74 -7.28
CA ALA A 493 11.22 -31.73 -7.66
C ALA A 493 10.55 -31.43 -9.01
N ARG A 494 10.35 -30.14 -9.35
CA ARG A 494 9.75 -29.71 -10.63
C ARG A 494 10.75 -29.54 -11.76
N GLY A 495 12.05 -29.70 -11.47
CA GLY A 495 13.13 -29.68 -12.44
C GLY A 495 13.69 -28.28 -12.67
N ASP A 496 14.51 -27.85 -11.72
CA ASP A 496 15.25 -26.58 -11.73
C ASP A 496 16.74 -26.82 -11.41
N ASN A 497 17.59 -25.79 -11.51
CA ASN A 497 19.00 -25.86 -11.13
C ASN A 497 19.19 -26.09 -9.62
N LEU A 498 20.40 -26.51 -9.22
CA LEU A 498 20.74 -26.66 -7.81
C LEU A 498 20.68 -25.29 -7.11
N LYS A 499 20.03 -25.24 -5.94
CA LYS A 499 20.02 -24.06 -5.05
C LYS A 499 21.13 -24.16 -4.01
N SER A 500 21.25 -23.18 -3.12
CA SER A 500 22.35 -23.13 -2.13
C SER A 500 22.50 -24.41 -1.30
N ILE A 501 21.40 -25.01 -0.85
CA ILE A 501 21.41 -26.27 -0.09
C ILE A 501 22.05 -27.38 -0.92
N GLN A 502 21.57 -27.61 -2.16
CA GLN A 502 22.08 -28.69 -2.99
C GLN A 502 23.50 -28.43 -3.50
N CYS A 503 23.88 -27.17 -3.76
CA CYS A 503 25.26 -26.82 -4.12
C CYS A 503 26.22 -27.19 -2.99
N TYR A 504 25.87 -26.83 -1.74
CA TYR A 504 26.68 -27.17 -0.57
C TYR A 504 26.77 -28.69 -0.34
N MET A 505 25.65 -29.41 -0.46
CA MET A 505 25.64 -30.87 -0.36
C MET A 505 26.53 -31.51 -1.44
N ASN A 506 26.45 -31.03 -2.68
CA ASN A 506 27.23 -31.56 -3.80
C ASN A 506 28.73 -31.28 -3.65
N GLU A 507 29.10 -30.13 -3.09
CA GLU A 507 30.50 -29.73 -2.89
C GLU A 507 31.16 -30.44 -1.70
N THR A 508 30.42 -30.67 -0.61
CA THR A 508 30.98 -31.16 0.67
C THR A 508 30.64 -32.62 1.00
N GLY A 509 29.61 -33.18 0.36
CA GLY A 509 29.05 -34.48 0.73
C GLY A 509 28.20 -34.46 2.01
N ALA A 510 27.84 -33.27 2.52
CA ALA A 510 27.00 -33.12 3.72
C ALA A 510 25.56 -33.63 3.51
N SER A 511 24.88 -33.97 4.61
CA SER A 511 23.44 -34.25 4.59
C SER A 511 22.63 -32.98 4.34
N GLU A 512 21.36 -33.12 3.96
CA GLU A 512 20.46 -31.98 3.76
C GLU A 512 20.27 -31.18 5.06
N GLU A 513 20.17 -31.86 6.21
CA GLU A 513 20.04 -31.21 7.52
C GLU A 513 21.26 -30.36 7.83
N ALA A 514 22.47 -30.92 7.68
CA ALA A 514 23.71 -30.19 7.88
C ALA A 514 23.87 -29.02 6.90
N ALA A 515 23.41 -29.19 5.65
CA ALA A 515 23.40 -28.11 4.66
C ALA A 515 22.43 -26.99 5.05
N ARG A 516 21.21 -27.31 5.47
CA ARG A 516 20.21 -26.33 5.94
C ARG A 516 20.69 -25.57 7.19
N GLU A 517 21.33 -26.26 8.13
CA GLU A 517 21.97 -25.63 9.29
C GLU A 517 23.08 -24.68 8.87
N TYR A 518 23.94 -25.09 7.94
CA TYR A 518 24.99 -24.23 7.40
C TYR A 518 24.43 -22.99 6.70
N ILE A 519 23.43 -23.14 5.82
CA ILE A 519 22.77 -22.01 5.15
C ILE A 519 22.08 -21.09 6.17
N SER A 520 21.45 -21.63 7.21
CA SER A 520 20.89 -20.83 8.31
C SER A 520 21.97 -20.04 9.07
N SER A 521 23.15 -20.63 9.27
CA SER A 521 24.29 -19.93 9.85
C SER A 521 24.80 -18.78 8.96
N LEU A 522 24.74 -18.95 7.63
CA LEU A 522 25.06 -17.88 6.68
C LEU A 522 24.07 -16.73 6.79
N VAL A 523 22.76 -17.00 6.94
CA VAL A 523 21.75 -15.94 7.20
C VAL A 523 22.12 -15.11 8.43
N HIS A 524 22.47 -15.76 9.55
CA HIS A 524 22.93 -15.06 10.75
C HIS A 524 24.19 -14.22 10.50
N LYS A 525 25.18 -14.78 9.78
CA LYS A 525 26.42 -14.07 9.44
C LYS A 525 26.12 -12.84 8.59
N THR A 526 25.29 -12.97 7.55
CA THR A 526 24.89 -11.87 6.67
C THR A 526 24.14 -10.78 7.43
N TRP A 527 23.29 -11.13 8.41
CA TRP A 527 22.66 -10.13 9.28
C TRP A 527 23.67 -9.35 10.13
N LYS A 528 24.72 -10.00 10.65
CA LYS A 528 25.79 -9.29 11.39
C LYS A 528 26.56 -8.33 10.47
N THR A 529 26.83 -8.74 9.23
CA THR A 529 27.45 -7.85 8.23
C THR A 529 26.51 -6.69 7.89
N MET A 530 25.23 -6.95 7.63
CA MET A 530 24.20 -5.92 7.40
C MET A 530 24.15 -4.93 8.56
N ASN A 531 24.10 -5.40 9.81
CA ASN A 531 24.07 -4.54 10.99
C ASN A 531 25.27 -3.61 11.05
N LYS A 532 26.47 -4.10 10.71
CA LYS A 532 27.70 -3.29 10.67
C LYS A 532 27.64 -2.24 9.56
N GLU A 533 27.23 -2.64 8.36
CA GLU A 533 27.07 -1.75 7.21
C GLU A 533 26.09 -0.61 7.48
N MET A 534 25.04 -0.84 8.27
CA MET A 534 24.08 0.21 8.66
C MET A 534 24.69 1.37 9.48
N PHE A 535 25.93 1.24 9.98
CA PHE A 535 26.67 2.33 10.65
C PHE A 535 27.60 3.11 9.71
N GLU A 536 27.78 2.67 8.46
CA GLU A 536 28.63 3.33 7.49
C GLU A 536 27.96 4.55 6.84
N CYS A 537 28.75 5.38 6.16
CA CYS A 537 28.27 6.54 5.42
C CYS A 537 28.07 6.20 3.93
N TYR A 538 26.90 6.51 3.41
CA TYR A 538 26.54 6.29 2.00
C TYR A 538 26.14 7.60 1.31
N PRO A 539 26.26 7.68 -0.03
CA PRO A 539 25.78 8.83 -0.82
C PRO A 539 24.25 8.89 -0.97
N PHE A 540 23.53 7.99 -0.30
CA PHE A 540 22.07 7.95 -0.21
C PHE A 540 21.65 7.92 1.26
N SER A 541 20.39 8.27 1.52
CA SER A 541 19.86 8.42 2.88
C SER A 541 18.47 7.81 3.03
N GLU A 542 17.84 8.00 4.18
CA GLU A 542 16.46 7.61 4.39
C GLU A 542 15.52 8.31 3.39
N PRO A 543 14.46 7.64 2.91
CA PRO A 543 13.98 6.32 3.37
C PRO A 543 14.65 5.12 2.69
N PHE A 544 15.46 5.32 1.64
CA PHE A 544 16.05 4.22 0.88
C PHE A 544 16.95 3.31 1.75
N LEU A 545 17.67 3.89 2.71
CA LEU A 545 18.51 3.11 3.63
C LEU A 545 17.69 2.09 4.43
N SER A 546 16.47 2.44 4.88
CA SER A 546 15.55 1.51 5.54
C SER A 546 14.99 0.41 4.63
N ALA A 547 14.88 0.62 3.31
CA ALA A 547 14.43 -0.41 2.39
C ALA A 547 15.36 -1.62 2.35
N ILE A 548 16.67 -1.39 2.45
CA ILE A 548 17.70 -2.43 2.27
C ILE A 548 17.53 -3.60 3.26
N PRO A 549 17.49 -3.40 4.60
CA PRO A 549 17.21 -4.50 5.51
C PRO A 549 15.75 -4.99 5.42
N ASN A 550 14.79 -4.14 5.03
CA ASN A 550 13.39 -4.54 4.92
C ASN A 550 13.14 -5.57 3.81
N VAL A 551 13.91 -5.55 2.71
CA VAL A 551 13.86 -6.62 1.70
C VAL A 551 14.21 -7.98 2.33
N GLY A 552 15.27 -8.03 3.15
CA GLY A 552 15.65 -9.25 3.89
C GLY A 552 14.58 -9.69 4.90
N ARG A 553 14.01 -8.76 5.68
CA ARG A 553 12.89 -9.06 6.60
C ARG A 553 11.66 -9.58 5.87
N THR A 554 11.36 -9.00 4.70
CA THR A 554 10.22 -9.42 3.87
C THR A 554 10.41 -10.85 3.37
N ALA A 555 11.62 -11.18 2.93
CA ALA A 555 11.99 -12.53 2.54
C ALA A 555 11.86 -13.54 3.66
N GLN A 556 12.44 -13.23 4.82
CA GLN A 556 12.38 -14.12 5.98
C GLN A 556 10.96 -14.31 6.47
N CYS A 557 10.12 -13.27 6.40
CA CYS A 557 8.70 -13.42 6.58
C CYS A 557 8.19 -14.41 5.54
N ILE A 558 8.13 -14.08 4.25
CA ILE A 558 7.46 -14.87 3.20
C ILE A 558 7.92 -16.32 3.09
N TYR A 559 9.18 -16.62 3.39
CA TYR A 559 9.74 -17.98 3.27
C TYR A 559 9.89 -18.74 4.60
N GLN A 560 9.43 -18.16 5.73
CA GLN A 560 9.62 -18.72 7.07
C GLN A 560 9.17 -20.19 7.19
N TYR A 561 8.00 -20.51 6.63
CA TYR A 561 7.40 -21.85 6.68
C TYR A 561 7.24 -22.45 5.27
N GLY A 562 8.24 -22.22 4.42
CA GLY A 562 8.31 -22.69 3.03
C GLY A 562 7.81 -21.65 2.02
N ASP A 563 7.46 -22.09 0.81
CA ASP A 563 7.10 -21.20 -0.30
C ASP A 563 5.80 -20.40 -0.08
N GLY A 564 5.89 -19.24 0.57
CA GLY A 564 4.78 -18.31 0.79
C GLY A 564 4.51 -17.34 -0.37
N HIS A 565 5.32 -17.37 -1.44
CA HIS A 565 5.15 -16.55 -2.65
C HIS A 565 4.48 -17.36 -3.77
N GLY A 566 5.04 -18.52 -4.11
CA GLY A 566 4.57 -19.38 -5.18
C GLY A 566 3.32 -20.17 -4.82
N VAL A 567 3.09 -20.50 -3.54
CA VAL A 567 1.92 -21.29 -3.09
C VAL A 567 0.92 -20.40 -2.33
N PRO A 568 -0.26 -20.09 -2.91
CA PRO A 568 -1.12 -19.00 -2.46
C PRO A 568 -2.02 -19.34 -1.25
N ASP A 569 -2.12 -20.61 -0.84
CA ASP A 569 -2.96 -21.04 0.30
C ASP A 569 -2.15 -21.38 1.57
N ARG A 570 -1.00 -20.75 1.74
CA ARG A 570 -0.14 -20.93 2.93
C ARG A 570 -0.39 -19.86 4.00
N TRP A 571 0.41 -19.90 5.07
CA TRP A 571 0.36 -18.99 6.22
C TRP A 571 0.53 -17.49 5.86
N THR A 572 1.16 -17.16 4.71
CA THR A 572 1.21 -15.79 4.18
C THR A 572 -0.19 -15.26 3.88
N LYS A 573 -1.13 -16.12 3.49
CA LYS A 573 -2.53 -15.77 3.26
C LYS A 573 -3.17 -15.09 4.46
N ASP A 574 -2.93 -15.55 5.68
CA ASP A 574 -3.53 -14.91 6.86
C ASP A 574 -2.99 -13.49 7.07
N HIS A 575 -1.70 -13.28 6.81
CA HIS A 575 -1.08 -11.96 6.82
C HIS A 575 -1.64 -11.07 5.71
N LEU A 576 -1.74 -11.59 4.49
CA LEU A 576 -2.34 -10.89 3.34
C LEU A 576 -3.79 -10.53 3.59
N MET A 577 -4.58 -11.47 4.13
CA MET A 577 -5.97 -11.26 4.51
C MET A 577 -6.08 -10.17 5.56
N SER A 578 -5.22 -10.15 6.58
CA SER A 578 -5.20 -9.07 7.58
C SER A 578 -4.88 -7.69 6.99
N GLN A 579 -4.19 -7.63 5.85
CA GLN A 579 -3.86 -6.37 5.16
C GLN A 579 -4.88 -5.98 4.07
N VAL A 580 -5.59 -6.93 3.48
CA VAL A 580 -6.43 -6.72 2.28
C VAL A 580 -7.93 -6.89 2.58
N SER A 581 -8.31 -7.59 3.65
CA SER A 581 -9.70 -7.97 3.91
C SER A 581 -10.09 -8.03 5.39
N ASN A 582 -11.17 -7.33 5.76
CA ASN A 582 -11.78 -7.39 7.10
C ASN A 582 -12.73 -8.58 7.27
N LYS A 583 -12.31 -9.82 6.98
CA LYS A 583 -13.26 -10.96 6.97
C LYS A 583 -13.89 -11.18 8.37
N GLU A 584 -15.12 -10.65 8.53
CA GLU A 584 -16.24 -11.18 9.32
C GLU A 584 -16.18 -11.17 10.87
N LYS A 585 -15.22 -10.49 11.53
CA LYS A 585 -15.15 -10.46 13.03
C LYS A 585 -14.88 -9.11 13.72
N GLU A 586 -15.05 -7.96 13.05
CA GLU A 586 -15.28 -6.71 13.80
C GLU A 586 -16.75 -6.57 14.26
N GLU A 587 -17.68 -7.31 13.65
CA GLU A 587 -19.14 -7.24 13.91
C GLU A 587 -19.64 -7.85 15.24
N LYS A 588 -18.77 -8.32 16.16
CA LYS A 588 -19.22 -8.74 17.51
C LYS A 588 -18.38 -8.26 18.70
N ARG A 589 -17.34 -7.43 18.52
CA ARG A 589 -16.49 -7.01 19.67
C ARG A 589 -16.25 -5.51 19.84
N PHE A 590 -16.80 -4.66 18.96
CA PHE A 590 -16.55 -3.22 19.01
C PHE A 590 -17.78 -2.37 19.32
N ASN A 591 -18.64 -2.84 20.25
CA ASN A 591 -19.60 -1.95 20.90
C ASN A 591 -18.96 -1.32 22.16
N LEU A 592 -18.69 -0.02 22.07
CA LEU A 592 -18.44 0.84 23.22
C LEU A 592 -19.72 0.98 24.06
N SER A 593 -19.52 1.00 25.39
CA SER A 593 -20.47 1.27 26.49
C SER A 593 -21.35 0.11 26.99
N SER A 594 -20.94 -0.51 28.10
CA SER A 594 -21.55 -0.30 29.42
C SER A 594 -20.96 -1.29 30.43
N ALA A 595 -20.61 -0.80 31.62
CA ALA A 595 -20.10 -1.58 32.75
C ALA A 595 -21.03 -2.74 33.13
N GLY A 596 -20.44 -3.88 33.47
CA GLY A 596 -21.15 -5.04 34.02
C GLY A 596 -20.27 -6.27 34.09
N SER A 597 -19.73 -6.53 35.29
CA SER A 597 -19.03 -7.75 35.71
C SER A 597 -19.68 -9.04 35.21
N PHE A 598 -18.90 -10.03 34.76
CA PHE A 598 -19.07 -11.47 35.06
C PHE A 598 -17.81 -12.29 34.72
N SER A 599 -17.69 -13.44 35.39
CA SER A 599 -16.51 -14.28 35.66
C SER A 599 -15.98 -15.13 34.49
N PRO A 600 -14.73 -15.66 34.59
CA PRO A 600 -14.04 -16.31 33.47
C PRO A 600 -14.13 -17.84 33.54
N GLU A 601 -14.95 -18.46 32.69
CA GLU A 601 -14.70 -19.82 32.20
C GLU A 601 -15.15 -19.88 30.72
N GLU A 602 -14.40 -20.64 29.92
CA GLU A 602 -14.61 -20.94 28.49
C GLU A 602 -14.14 -19.91 27.44
N ASN A 603 -12.85 -19.99 27.08
CA ASN A 603 -12.36 -19.74 25.72
C ASN A 603 -10.98 -20.37 25.50
N ILE A 604 -10.94 -21.64 25.08
CA ILE A 604 -9.77 -22.27 24.46
C ILE A 604 -10.25 -22.88 23.15
N TYR A 605 -9.97 -22.24 22.02
CA TYR A 605 -9.76 -22.90 20.73
C TYR A 605 -8.92 -21.97 19.83
N PHE A 606 -8.06 -22.57 19.01
CA PHE A 606 -7.08 -22.02 18.04
C PHE A 606 -5.63 -21.91 18.52
N VAL A 607 -4.94 -23.07 18.54
CA VAL A 607 -3.74 -23.42 17.74
C VAL A 607 -3.45 -24.89 18.08
N HIS A 608 -3.93 -25.83 17.27
CA HIS A 608 -3.40 -27.20 17.24
C HIS A 608 -3.91 -27.90 15.99
N ARG A 609 -3.09 -27.94 14.95
CA ARG A 609 -3.01 -29.07 14.01
C ARG A 609 -1.74 -28.96 13.18
N SER A 610 -0.66 -29.43 13.78
CA SER A 610 0.35 -30.26 13.14
C SER A 610 1.03 -31.04 14.26
N VAL A 611 0.91 -32.36 14.18
CA VAL A 611 1.54 -33.44 14.97
C VAL A 611 0.50 -34.41 15.56
N VAL A 612 0.63 -35.67 15.11
CA VAL A 612 -0.03 -36.95 15.44
C VAL A 612 -1.30 -37.36 14.65
N GLY A 613 -1.23 -38.57 14.05
CA GLY A 613 -2.20 -39.23 13.15
C GLY A 613 -3.44 -39.88 13.83
N PRO A 614 -4.22 -40.71 13.10
CA PRO A 614 -5.68 -40.79 13.26
C PRO A 614 -6.17 -41.93 14.17
N ILE A 615 -7.22 -41.66 14.96
CA ILE A 615 -8.12 -42.68 15.52
C ILE A 615 -9.58 -42.23 15.34
N SER A 616 -10.39 -43.19 14.90
CA SER A 616 -11.80 -43.17 14.55
C SER A 616 -12.77 -43.12 15.76
N GLY A 617 -13.99 -42.63 15.55
CA GLY A 617 -15.11 -42.80 16.49
C GLY A 617 -16.34 -41.93 16.22
N ILE A 618 -17.49 -42.57 16.00
CA ILE A 618 -18.80 -42.02 15.57
C ILE A 618 -19.73 -41.71 16.77
N ARG A 619 -20.52 -40.62 16.69
CA ARG A 619 -21.92 -40.44 17.20
C ARG A 619 -22.35 -38.97 17.00
N ALA A 620 -23.58 -38.53 16.74
CA ALA A 620 -24.85 -39.02 16.20
C ALA A 620 -25.70 -37.75 15.88
N MET A 621 -26.57 -37.77 14.86
CA MET A 621 -27.35 -36.60 14.40
C MET A 621 -28.63 -36.35 15.22
N ALA A 622 -28.88 -35.09 15.62
CA ALA A 622 -30.15 -34.63 16.21
C ALA A 622 -31.27 -34.52 15.15
N SER A 623 -32.52 -34.68 15.56
CA SER A 623 -33.66 -34.80 14.63
C SER A 623 -34.09 -33.45 14.03
N ASN A 624 -34.63 -33.45 12.82
CA ASN A 624 -35.11 -32.22 12.15
C ASN A 624 -36.24 -31.51 12.90
N LYS A 625 -36.94 -32.20 13.81
CA LYS A 625 -38.02 -31.62 14.61
C LYS A 625 -37.49 -30.64 15.66
N GLU A 626 -36.40 -31.00 16.34
CA GLU A 626 -35.76 -30.16 17.36
C GLU A 626 -35.14 -28.88 16.76
N ARG A 627 -34.70 -28.95 15.50
CA ARG A 627 -34.15 -27.79 14.77
C ARG A 627 -35.24 -26.79 14.38
N ILE A 628 -36.45 -27.25 14.10
CA ILE A 628 -37.57 -26.39 13.70
C ILE A 628 -38.18 -25.69 14.92
N GLU A 629 -38.35 -26.41 16.04
CA GLU A 629 -38.85 -25.83 17.29
C GLU A 629 -37.89 -24.75 17.84
N ALA A 630 -36.57 -24.93 17.69
CA ALA A 630 -35.58 -23.92 18.05
C ALA A 630 -35.60 -22.67 17.14
N LEU A 631 -35.92 -22.83 15.85
CA LEU A 631 -36.03 -21.73 14.91
C LEU A 631 -37.30 -20.91 15.13
N GLU A 632 -38.42 -21.55 15.47
CA GLU A 632 -39.68 -20.85 15.78
C GLU A 632 -39.59 -20.05 17.08
N ALA A 633 -38.90 -20.59 18.10
CA ALA A 633 -38.63 -19.85 19.34
C ALA A 633 -37.70 -18.64 19.12
N GLY A 634 -36.70 -18.77 18.24
CA GLY A 634 -35.80 -17.67 17.88
C GLY A 634 -36.50 -16.54 17.11
N LEU A 635 -37.44 -16.87 16.22
CA LEU A 635 -38.20 -15.89 15.44
C LEU A 635 -39.15 -15.05 16.30
N GLY A 636 -39.76 -15.63 17.34
CA GLY A 636 -40.59 -14.90 18.30
C GLY A 636 -39.81 -13.84 19.10
N GLY A 637 -38.57 -14.17 19.52
CA GLY A 637 -37.71 -13.21 20.23
C GLY A 637 -37.21 -12.05 19.37
N VAL A 638 -37.04 -12.27 18.06
CA VAL A 638 -36.65 -11.22 17.10
C VAL A 638 -37.79 -10.24 16.85
N GLN A 639 -39.04 -10.71 16.80
CA GLN A 639 -40.21 -9.84 16.65
C GLN A 639 -40.45 -8.95 17.88
N ASP A 640 -40.29 -9.49 19.09
CA ASP A 640 -40.37 -8.72 20.34
C ASP A 640 -39.24 -7.69 20.48
N GLY A 641 -38.04 -8.03 19.99
CA GLY A 641 -36.90 -7.10 19.94
C GLY A 641 -37.14 -5.94 18.97
N LEU A 642 -37.74 -6.20 17.81
CA LEU A 642 -38.04 -5.19 16.81
C LEU A 642 -39.10 -4.19 17.29
N HIS A 643 -40.12 -4.68 17.98
CA HIS A 643 -41.18 -3.82 18.53
C HIS A 643 -40.69 -2.90 19.66
N LYS A 644 -39.80 -3.40 20.53
CA LYS A 644 -39.16 -2.58 21.58
C LYS A 644 -38.22 -1.51 21.01
N MET A 645 -37.60 -1.79 19.87
CA MET A 645 -36.70 -0.85 19.19
C MET A 645 -37.45 0.28 18.48
N GLU A 646 -38.63 0.02 17.92
CA GLU A 646 -39.52 1.06 17.37
C GLU A 646 -40.01 2.03 18.44
N VAL A 647 -40.43 1.52 19.61
CA VAL A 647 -40.88 2.36 20.74
C VAL A 647 -39.74 3.24 21.27
N GLY A 648 -38.51 2.70 21.36
CA GLY A 648 -37.33 3.46 21.80
C GLY A 648 -36.75 4.45 20.78
N MET A 649 -37.15 4.38 19.51
CA MET A 649 -36.80 5.40 18.50
C MET A 649 -37.77 6.57 18.51
N ALA A 650 -39.06 6.34 18.79
CA ALA A 650 -40.06 7.39 18.91
C ALA A 650 -39.76 8.36 20.08
N ASP A 651 -39.36 7.83 21.24
CA ASP A 651 -39.00 8.65 22.42
C ASP A 651 -37.75 9.51 22.19
N ARG A 652 -36.78 8.99 21.43
CA ARG A 652 -35.55 9.73 21.09
C ARG A 652 -35.79 10.83 20.06
N PHE A 653 -36.75 10.65 19.15
CA PHE A 653 -37.15 11.68 18.20
C PHE A 653 -37.86 12.84 18.90
N HIS A 654 -38.77 12.57 19.84
CA HIS A 654 -39.43 13.61 20.63
C HIS A 654 -38.46 14.41 21.51
N HIS A 655 -37.39 13.77 22.01
CA HIS A 655 -36.36 14.47 22.78
C HIS A 655 -35.50 15.40 21.90
N LEU A 656 -35.24 15.01 20.65
CA LEU A 656 -34.51 15.83 19.68
C LEU A 656 -35.34 17.06 19.25
N GLU A 657 -36.64 16.86 19.02
CA GLU A 657 -37.60 17.91 18.63
C GLU A 657 -37.76 18.97 19.73
N GLY A 658 -37.83 18.54 21.00
CA GLY A 658 -37.85 19.45 22.16
C GLY A 658 -36.53 20.22 22.39
N THR A 659 -35.41 19.72 21.86
CA THR A 659 -34.10 20.38 21.97
C THR A 659 -33.91 21.41 20.86
N ILE A 660 -34.42 21.12 19.66
CA ILE A 660 -34.41 22.05 18.51
C ILE A 660 -35.34 23.25 18.76
N ASN A 661 -36.50 23.04 19.39
CA ASN A 661 -37.41 24.14 19.72
C ASN A 661 -36.82 25.08 20.78
N ARG A 662 -36.12 24.55 21.79
CA ARG A 662 -35.41 25.38 22.80
C ARG A 662 -34.27 26.21 22.22
N LEU A 663 -33.59 25.70 21.19
CA LEU A 663 -32.55 26.46 20.47
C LEU A 663 -33.15 27.55 19.57
N SER A 664 -34.33 27.33 18.98
CA SER A 664 -35.04 28.37 18.21
C SER A 664 -35.52 29.52 19.08
N ASP A 665 -36.03 29.25 20.28
CA ASP A 665 -36.49 30.28 21.22
C ASP A 665 -35.33 31.14 21.77
N LEU A 666 -34.15 30.53 21.99
CA LEU A 666 -32.93 31.24 22.40
C LEU A 666 -32.36 32.16 21.29
N LEU A 667 -32.56 31.79 20.02
CA LEU A 667 -32.12 32.59 18.87
C LEU A 667 -33.06 33.77 18.57
N LEU A 668 -34.33 33.70 18.97
CA LEU A 668 -35.31 34.78 18.81
C LEU A 668 -35.31 35.79 19.96
N ALA A 669 -34.71 35.45 21.11
CA ALA A 669 -34.64 36.32 22.29
C ALA A 669 -33.47 37.33 22.28
N THR A 670 -32.64 37.36 21.22
CA THR A 670 -31.53 38.33 21.07
C THR A 670 -31.88 39.46 20.11
N GLN A 671 -32.96 40.18 20.40
CA GLN A 671 -33.17 41.53 19.87
C GLN A 671 -33.76 42.41 20.99
N GLU A 672 -32.97 43.35 21.51
CA GLU A 672 -33.46 44.46 22.33
C GLU A 672 -33.30 45.81 21.61
N PRO A 673 -34.16 46.82 21.92
CA PRO A 673 -34.48 47.96 21.07
C PRO A 673 -33.67 49.24 21.43
N PRO A 674 -33.80 50.35 20.66
CA PRO A 674 -32.86 51.46 20.68
C PRO A 674 -33.27 52.60 21.63
N LEU A 675 -32.31 53.24 22.31
CA LEU A 675 -32.46 54.55 22.94
C LEU A 675 -31.19 55.41 22.84
N HIS A 676 -31.36 56.56 22.18
CA HIS A 676 -30.75 57.91 22.32
C HIS A 676 -29.55 58.09 23.27
N GLY A 677 -28.41 58.63 22.81
CA GLY A 677 -28.13 60.08 22.65
C GLY A 677 -27.21 60.52 23.82
N THR A 678 -26.12 61.29 23.70
CA THR A 678 -25.76 62.37 22.79
C THR A 678 -24.34 62.88 23.11
N HIS A 679 -23.62 63.32 22.06
CA HIS A 679 -22.64 64.44 22.01
C HIS A 679 -21.30 64.36 22.78
N HIS A 680 -20.13 64.75 22.28
CA HIS A 680 -19.59 65.37 21.04
C HIS A 680 -18.06 65.07 21.06
N ARG A 681 -17.31 64.87 19.95
CA ARG A 681 -16.81 65.92 19.04
C ARG A 681 -16.03 65.27 17.86
N GLU A 682 -16.44 65.63 16.63
CA GLU A 682 -15.72 65.85 15.33
C GLU A 682 -14.39 65.10 15.07
N GLY A 683 -14.09 64.45 13.94
CA GLY A 683 -14.69 64.36 12.60
C GLY A 683 -13.55 64.26 11.55
N HIS A 684 -13.49 63.16 10.78
CA HIS A 684 -13.14 63.05 9.34
C HIS A 684 -12.49 61.71 8.90
N ASP A 685 -13.03 61.21 7.78
CA ASP A 685 -12.48 60.35 6.72
C ASP A 685 -11.91 58.96 7.00
N TRP A 686 -12.65 57.94 6.54
CA TRP A 686 -12.12 56.63 6.17
C TRP A 686 -11.64 56.67 4.70
N GLY A 687 -10.41 57.13 4.51
CA GLY A 687 -9.66 57.04 3.26
C GLY A 687 -8.26 56.48 3.52
N THR A 688 -7.98 55.31 2.94
CA THR A 688 -6.67 54.71 2.62
C THR A 688 -5.42 55.29 3.32
N THR A 689 -4.81 54.56 4.27
CA THR A 689 -3.36 54.20 4.29
C THR A 689 -2.95 53.51 5.58
N GLY A 690 -2.04 52.53 5.44
CA GLY A 690 -0.86 52.46 6.31
C GLY A 690 -0.98 51.76 7.66
N GLY A 691 -1.05 50.43 7.66
CA GLY A 691 -0.56 49.64 8.79
C GLY A 691 0.92 49.31 8.60
N ILE A 692 1.81 50.17 9.10
CA ILE A 692 3.24 49.89 9.22
C ILE A 692 3.44 48.75 10.22
N LEU A 693 4.22 47.74 9.83
CA LEU A 693 4.69 46.66 10.69
C LEU A 693 5.52 47.21 11.84
N GLN A 694 4.94 47.27 13.04
CA GLN A 694 5.73 47.27 14.27
C GLN A 694 5.61 45.90 14.94
N ASN A 695 6.76 45.30 15.20
CA ASN A 695 6.98 44.06 15.97
C ASN A 695 6.75 42.71 15.25
N GLY A 696 7.19 42.60 14.00
CA GLY A 696 8.00 41.46 13.53
C GLY A 696 7.45 40.02 13.71
N LYS A 697 6.14 39.82 13.80
CA LYS A 697 5.52 38.48 13.84
C LYS A 697 4.39 38.39 12.82
N ILE A 698 4.68 37.80 11.66
CA ILE A 698 3.66 37.30 10.75
C ILE A 698 3.32 35.89 11.23
N GLY A 699 2.13 35.71 11.80
CA GLY A 699 1.63 34.39 12.18
C GLY A 699 1.25 33.58 10.94
N VAL A 700 1.61 32.29 10.93
CA VAL A 700 1.27 31.33 9.85
C VAL A 700 -0.24 31.33 9.58
N SER A 701 -1.07 31.53 10.61
CA SER A 701 -2.53 31.68 10.47
C SER A 701 -2.96 32.86 9.60
N SER A 702 -2.23 33.98 9.59
CA SER A 702 -2.56 35.14 8.75
C SER A 702 -2.26 34.88 7.27
N ILE A 703 -1.20 34.09 6.99
CA ILE A 703 -0.84 33.64 5.63
C ILE A 703 -1.88 32.64 5.13
N TYR A 704 -2.28 31.70 5.99
CA TYR A 704 -3.31 30.71 5.69
C TYR A 704 -4.67 31.37 5.41
N LEU A 705 -5.06 32.36 6.23
CA LEU A 705 -6.31 33.12 6.04
C LEU A 705 -6.32 33.92 4.72
N ALA A 706 -5.18 34.49 4.33
CA ALA A 706 -5.03 35.23 3.07
C ALA A 706 -5.14 34.30 1.85
N MET A 707 -4.53 33.11 1.91
CA MET A 707 -4.65 32.08 0.88
C MET A 707 -6.07 31.50 0.80
N THR A 708 -6.76 31.35 1.94
CA THR A 708 -8.13 30.81 2.00
C THR A 708 -9.16 31.81 1.45
N ARG A 709 -8.96 33.12 1.67
CA ARG A 709 -9.81 34.18 1.08
C ARG A 709 -9.72 34.24 -0.45
N ARG A 710 -8.63 33.77 -1.07
CA ARG A 710 -8.48 33.70 -2.54
C ARG A 710 -8.96 32.36 -3.15
N ASN A 711 -8.94 31.25 -2.42
CA ASN A 711 -9.17 29.92 -2.99
C ASN A 711 -10.62 29.41 -2.94
N GLY A 712 -11.56 30.04 -2.22
CA GLY A 712 -13.00 29.76 -2.32
C GLY A 712 -13.49 28.32 -2.05
N SER A 713 -12.61 27.37 -1.76
CA SER A 713 -12.88 25.97 -1.42
C SER A 713 -11.65 25.35 -0.74
N ILE A 714 -11.89 24.47 0.23
CA ILE A 714 -10.87 23.60 0.83
C ILE A 714 -10.80 22.34 -0.04
N ALA A 715 -9.88 22.29 -1.01
CA ALA A 715 -9.41 21.01 -1.56
C ALA A 715 -8.11 21.13 -2.38
N SER A 716 -7.11 20.37 -1.93
CA SER A 716 -6.22 19.51 -2.73
C SER A 716 -5.60 20.05 -4.02
N SER A 717 -4.38 20.57 -3.90
CA SER A 717 -3.17 20.22 -4.68
C SER A 717 -2.13 21.31 -4.43
N ASN A 718 -0.91 20.89 -4.08
CA ASN A 718 0.22 21.71 -3.62
C ASN A 718 0.04 22.39 -2.26
N SER A 719 0.07 21.60 -1.19
CA SER A 719 0.31 22.12 0.15
C SER A 719 1.76 22.62 0.24
N LEU A 720 1.96 23.94 0.17
CA LEU A 720 3.24 24.57 0.54
C LEU A 720 3.61 24.15 1.97
N SER A 721 4.79 23.58 2.16
CA SER A 721 5.22 23.14 3.48
C SER A 721 5.56 24.36 4.37
N SER A 722 5.27 24.27 5.67
CA SER A 722 5.65 25.30 6.65
C SER A 722 7.16 25.63 6.62
N ARG A 723 7.99 24.68 6.17
CA ARG A 723 9.44 24.85 5.99
C ARG A 723 9.81 25.74 4.81
N GLU A 724 9.08 25.69 3.70
CA GLU A 724 9.33 26.53 2.52
C GLU A 724 8.94 27.99 2.77
N LEU A 725 7.82 28.21 3.47
CA LEU A 725 7.42 29.55 3.93
C LEU A 725 8.43 30.13 4.92
N LEU A 726 8.99 29.31 5.80
CA LEU A 726 10.07 29.72 6.72
C LEU A 726 11.37 30.04 5.97
N LYS A 727 11.74 29.27 4.93
CA LYS A 727 12.90 29.57 4.07
C LYS A 727 12.73 30.88 3.32
N LEU A 728 11.56 31.13 2.73
CA LEU A 728 11.23 32.36 2.01
C LEU A 728 11.27 33.59 2.94
N THR A 729 10.67 33.45 4.14
CA THR A 729 10.67 34.52 5.15
C THR A 729 12.08 34.82 5.69
N ARG A 730 12.96 33.82 5.74
CA ARG A 730 14.36 33.96 6.15
C ARG A 730 15.20 34.66 5.08
N THR A 731 15.03 34.31 3.80
CA THR A 731 15.73 34.97 2.67
C THR A 731 15.37 36.45 2.59
N PHE A 732 14.10 36.82 2.77
CA PHE A 732 13.70 38.24 2.78
C PHE A 732 14.24 39.03 3.98
N ARG A 733 14.43 38.38 5.13
CA ARG A 733 15.03 39.00 6.31
C ARG A 733 16.53 39.24 6.13
N GLU A 734 17.21 38.35 5.43
CA GLU A 734 18.64 38.43 5.11
C GLU A 734 18.95 39.47 4.02
N GLU A 735 18.01 39.71 3.09
CA GLU A 735 18.17 40.71 2.01
C GLU A 735 17.80 42.15 2.38
N GLY A 736 17.27 42.41 3.59
CA GLY A 736 16.99 43.76 4.09
C GLY A 736 15.93 44.55 3.31
N ARG A 737 15.14 43.91 2.45
CA ARG A 737 14.11 44.58 1.62
C ARG A 737 12.82 44.81 2.41
N HIS A 738 12.37 46.05 2.50
CA HIS A 738 11.07 46.39 3.09
C HIS A 738 9.95 46.09 2.06
N LEU A 739 9.27 44.96 2.18
CA LEU A 739 8.17 44.59 1.27
C LEU A 739 6.82 45.08 1.79
N SER A 740 6.03 45.71 0.91
CA SER A 740 4.60 45.91 1.14
C SER A 740 3.87 44.57 0.96
N TRP A 741 2.71 44.42 1.60
CA TRP A 741 1.92 43.19 1.51
C TRP A 741 1.53 42.83 0.06
N ALA A 742 1.23 43.85 -0.75
CA ALA A 742 0.89 43.66 -2.17
C ALA A 742 2.05 43.06 -2.98
N ASN A 743 3.28 43.56 -2.78
CA ASN A 743 4.45 43.07 -3.51
C ASN A 743 4.86 41.65 -3.08
N PHE A 744 4.63 41.31 -1.81
CA PHE A 744 4.88 39.94 -1.31
C PHE A 744 3.87 38.93 -1.90
N GLU A 745 2.62 39.34 -2.06
CA GLU A 745 1.55 38.53 -2.65
C GLU A 745 1.79 38.28 -4.15
N ASP A 746 2.24 39.29 -4.89
CA ASP A 746 2.57 39.18 -6.31
C ASP A 746 3.79 38.26 -6.55
N GLU A 747 4.81 38.33 -5.68
CA GLU A 747 6.01 37.50 -5.82
C GLU A 747 5.78 36.02 -5.44
N LEU A 748 4.90 35.77 -4.47
CA LEU A 748 4.39 34.42 -4.17
C LEU A 748 3.65 33.84 -5.38
N TRP A 749 2.91 34.66 -6.10
CA TRP A 749 2.17 34.26 -7.29
C TRP A 749 3.05 34.10 -8.53
N ALA A 750 4.09 34.91 -8.67
CA ALA A 750 5.09 34.75 -9.73
C ALA A 750 5.92 33.47 -9.58
N ARG A 751 6.24 33.05 -8.34
CA ARG A 751 7.05 31.85 -8.08
C ARG A 751 6.27 30.55 -7.98
N PHE A 752 5.01 30.61 -7.53
CA PHE A 752 4.22 29.41 -7.21
C PHE A 752 2.83 29.40 -7.85
N GLY A 753 2.54 30.35 -8.73
CA GLY A 753 1.35 30.31 -9.58
C GLY A 753 1.44 29.22 -10.67
N PRO A 754 0.32 28.65 -11.11
CA PRO A 754 0.31 27.67 -12.21
C PRO A 754 0.81 28.28 -13.54
N SER A 755 1.46 27.48 -14.39
CA SER A 755 1.98 27.92 -15.68
C SER A 755 0.88 28.36 -16.66
N GLU A 756 1.16 29.40 -17.45
CA GLU A 756 0.26 30.07 -18.40
C GLU A 756 -0.15 29.18 -19.61
N CYS A 757 -1.03 28.19 -19.42
CA CYS A 757 -1.57 27.42 -20.55
C CYS A 757 -3.10 27.17 -20.54
N GLU A 758 -3.85 27.71 -19.57
CA GLU A 758 -5.32 27.68 -19.62
C GLU A 758 -5.89 29.11 -19.47
N ASP A 759 -6.50 29.63 -20.54
CA ASP A 759 -7.33 30.83 -20.48
C ASP A 759 -8.69 30.46 -19.86
N PHE A 760 -8.83 30.74 -18.56
CA PHE A 760 -10.03 30.41 -17.79
C PHE A 760 -11.26 31.20 -18.25
N ASP A 761 -11.08 32.39 -18.82
CA ASP A 761 -12.16 33.21 -19.37
C ASP A 761 -12.73 32.57 -20.64
N GLU A 762 -11.86 32.06 -21.53
CA GLU A 762 -12.26 31.28 -22.69
C GLU A 762 -12.94 29.97 -22.28
N ALA A 763 -12.35 29.23 -21.34
CA ALA A 763 -12.88 27.95 -20.88
C ALA A 763 -14.27 28.09 -20.24
N LEU A 764 -14.48 29.12 -19.41
CA LEU A 764 -15.78 29.37 -18.78
C LEU A 764 -16.85 29.76 -19.81
N SER A 765 -16.49 30.53 -20.85
CA SER A 765 -17.45 30.93 -21.90
C SER A 765 -17.97 29.75 -22.73
N ARG A 766 -17.16 28.70 -22.89
CA ARG A 766 -17.46 27.52 -23.72
C ARG A 766 -18.06 26.35 -22.95
N ILE A 767 -18.18 26.44 -21.62
CA ILE A 767 -18.67 25.34 -20.80
C ILE A 767 -20.09 24.91 -21.20
N ARG A 768 -20.32 23.59 -21.30
CA ARG A 768 -21.62 22.98 -21.64
C ARG A 768 -21.86 21.75 -20.76
N GLN A 769 -23.11 21.48 -20.44
CA GLN A 769 -23.53 20.29 -19.71
C GLN A 769 -23.61 19.08 -20.68
N ASP A 770 -22.56 18.27 -20.71
CA ASP A 770 -22.50 17.00 -21.42
C ASP A 770 -23.02 15.82 -20.55
N GLY A 771 -22.69 15.82 -19.26
CA GLY A 771 -23.04 14.78 -18.28
C GLY A 771 -24.19 15.13 -17.34
N SER A 772 -24.02 14.77 -16.06
CA SER A 772 -24.98 15.07 -15.00
C SER A 772 -24.97 16.55 -14.63
N LEU A 773 -26.07 17.07 -14.06
CA LEU A 773 -26.10 18.46 -13.59
C LEU A 773 -25.05 18.71 -12.49
N ARG A 774 -24.75 17.70 -11.67
CA ARG A 774 -23.77 17.79 -10.57
C ARG A 774 -22.34 17.96 -11.08
N ASP A 775 -21.99 17.29 -12.17
CA ASP A 775 -20.65 17.38 -12.76
C ASP A 775 -20.47 18.73 -13.47
N TYR A 776 -21.50 19.17 -14.21
CA TYR A 776 -21.52 20.50 -14.82
C TYR A 776 -21.39 21.62 -13.77
N GLN A 777 -22.14 21.54 -12.66
CA GLN A 777 -22.05 22.52 -11.59
C GLN A 777 -20.63 22.56 -11.00
N ARG A 778 -20.03 21.40 -10.74
CA ARG A 778 -18.67 21.32 -10.17
C ARG A 778 -17.64 21.98 -11.08
N GLU A 779 -17.71 21.71 -12.38
CA GLU A 779 -16.78 22.28 -13.35
C GLU A 779 -17.02 23.79 -13.56
N PHE A 780 -18.29 24.23 -13.55
CA PHE A 780 -18.63 25.65 -13.60
C PHE A 780 -18.09 26.41 -12.38
N GLU A 781 -18.21 25.84 -11.18
CA GLU A 781 -17.68 26.44 -9.96
C GLU A 781 -16.14 26.45 -9.97
N ARG A 782 -15.49 25.40 -10.49
CA ARG A 782 -14.03 25.34 -10.65
C ARG A 782 -13.50 26.46 -11.55
N LEU A 783 -14.15 26.69 -12.70
CA LEU A 783 -13.75 27.72 -13.66
C LEU A 783 -14.19 29.12 -13.22
N GLY A 784 -15.42 29.25 -12.71
CA GLY A 784 -16.01 30.51 -12.26
C GLY A 784 -15.27 31.15 -11.09
N ASN A 785 -14.64 30.34 -10.22
CA ASN A 785 -13.82 30.83 -9.13
C ASN A 785 -12.42 31.32 -9.57
N ARG A 786 -12.04 31.08 -10.83
CA ARG A 786 -10.70 31.42 -11.38
C ARG A 786 -10.71 32.60 -12.35
N VAL A 787 -11.88 33.01 -12.87
CA VAL A 787 -12.00 34.17 -13.76
C VAL A 787 -12.08 35.49 -12.97
N ARG A 788 -11.54 36.58 -13.53
CA ARG A 788 -11.62 37.93 -12.93
C ARG A 788 -12.39 38.88 -13.85
N GLY A 789 -13.22 39.75 -13.27
CA GLY A 789 -13.92 40.81 -14.02
C GLY A 789 -15.30 40.43 -14.59
N TRP A 790 -15.75 39.19 -14.42
CA TRP A 790 -17.11 38.79 -14.79
C TRP A 790 -18.15 39.36 -13.84
N THR A 791 -19.17 40.01 -14.39
CA THR A 791 -20.30 40.48 -13.57
C THR A 791 -21.15 39.30 -13.08
N PRO A 792 -21.83 39.41 -11.93
CA PRO A 792 -22.75 38.38 -11.45
C PRO A 792 -23.81 38.00 -12.50
N ARG A 793 -24.27 38.98 -13.28
CA ARG A 793 -25.22 38.78 -14.38
C ARG A 793 -24.62 37.98 -15.53
N ALA A 794 -23.34 38.19 -15.85
CA ALA A 794 -22.64 37.40 -16.87
C ALA A 794 -22.46 35.94 -16.42
N LEU A 795 -22.10 35.71 -15.15
CA LEU A 795 -21.99 34.34 -14.59
C LEU A 795 -23.31 33.59 -14.63
N VAL A 796 -24.42 34.24 -14.25
CA VAL A 796 -25.77 33.65 -14.36
C VAL A 796 -26.12 33.34 -15.81
N GLY A 797 -25.82 34.25 -16.74
CA GLY A 797 -26.06 34.06 -18.16
C GLY A 797 -25.28 32.88 -18.75
N THR A 798 -23.99 32.77 -18.41
CA THR A 798 -23.12 31.68 -18.87
C THR A 798 -23.51 30.34 -18.26
N PHE A 799 -23.86 30.31 -16.97
CA PHE A 799 -24.38 29.11 -16.32
C PHE A 799 -25.65 28.62 -17.01
N MET A 800 -26.62 29.51 -17.22
CA MET A 800 -27.87 29.16 -17.89
C MET A 800 -27.68 28.77 -19.37
N GLY A 801 -26.71 29.38 -20.04
CA GLY A 801 -26.36 29.09 -21.43
C GLY A 801 -25.62 27.76 -21.61
N GLY A 802 -24.97 27.25 -20.57
CA GLY A 802 -24.28 25.97 -20.60
C GLY A 802 -25.14 24.77 -20.22
N LEU A 803 -26.26 24.97 -19.52
CA LEU A 803 -27.21 23.90 -19.16
C LEU A 803 -27.88 23.25 -20.39
N LYS A 804 -28.28 21.98 -20.25
CA LYS A 804 -29.15 21.30 -21.24
C LYS A 804 -30.45 22.09 -21.44
N THR A 805 -30.95 22.11 -22.67
CA THR A 805 -32.08 22.97 -23.08
C THR A 805 -33.35 22.70 -22.29
N ASP A 806 -33.64 21.44 -21.95
CA ASP A 806 -34.78 21.00 -21.15
C ASP A 806 -34.77 21.55 -19.70
N ILE A 807 -33.58 21.76 -19.14
CA ILE A 807 -33.38 22.41 -17.84
C ILE A 807 -33.37 23.93 -18.01
N SER A 808 -32.57 24.46 -18.94
CA SER A 808 -32.39 25.89 -19.18
C SER A 808 -33.72 26.59 -19.50
N ASP A 809 -34.54 26.02 -20.38
CA ASP A 809 -35.86 26.58 -20.73
C ASP A 809 -36.83 26.54 -19.54
N GLY A 810 -36.76 25.49 -18.72
CA GLY A 810 -37.57 25.34 -17.51
C GLY A 810 -37.26 26.39 -16.44
N ILE A 811 -36.02 26.86 -16.37
CA ILE A 811 -35.61 27.85 -15.36
C ILE A 811 -35.61 29.29 -15.89
N ARG A 812 -35.59 29.48 -17.22
CA ARG A 812 -35.54 30.80 -17.87
C ARG A 812 -36.75 31.68 -17.53
N MET A 813 -37.92 31.08 -17.32
CA MET A 813 -39.14 31.81 -16.93
C MET A 813 -39.01 32.52 -15.57
N PHE A 814 -38.17 32.00 -14.66
CA PHE A 814 -38.00 32.53 -13.32
C PHE A 814 -36.98 33.67 -13.23
N LYS A 815 -36.25 33.96 -14.31
CA LYS A 815 -35.27 35.07 -14.43
C LYS A 815 -34.36 35.21 -13.19
N PRO A 816 -33.59 34.16 -12.83
CA PRO A 816 -32.74 34.19 -11.63
C PRO A 816 -31.78 35.38 -11.67
N GLN A 817 -31.63 36.06 -10.54
CA GLN A 817 -30.75 37.23 -10.42
C GLN A 817 -29.39 36.86 -9.84
N THR A 818 -29.30 35.71 -9.18
CA THR A 818 -28.06 35.20 -8.57
C THR A 818 -27.69 33.82 -9.08
N LEU A 819 -26.39 33.49 -9.05
CA LEU A 819 -25.90 32.17 -9.45
C LEU A 819 -26.48 31.07 -8.53
N LYS A 820 -26.63 31.38 -7.24
CA LYS A 820 -27.23 30.49 -6.24
C LYS A 820 -28.69 30.15 -6.59
N GLU A 821 -29.49 31.13 -7.02
CA GLU A 821 -30.86 30.91 -7.50
C GLU A 821 -30.89 30.07 -8.77
N ALA A 822 -30.02 30.38 -9.75
CA ALA A 822 -29.93 29.64 -11.00
C ALA A 822 -29.59 28.15 -10.77
N ILE A 823 -28.62 27.87 -9.88
CA ILE A 823 -28.24 26.50 -9.49
C ILE A 823 -29.41 25.79 -8.79
N GLY A 824 -30.08 26.46 -7.85
CA GLY A 824 -31.22 25.89 -7.11
C GLY A 824 -32.38 25.52 -8.04
N LEU A 825 -32.73 26.41 -8.96
CA LEU A 825 -33.77 26.17 -9.96
C LEU A 825 -33.38 25.04 -10.92
N ALA A 826 -32.12 24.98 -11.36
CA ALA A 826 -31.64 23.92 -12.24
C ALA A 826 -31.76 22.54 -11.58
N ARG A 827 -31.39 22.43 -10.30
CA ARG A 827 -31.51 21.18 -9.52
C ARG A 827 -32.97 20.73 -9.40
N MET A 828 -33.87 21.63 -9.01
CA MET A 828 -35.30 21.31 -8.92
C MET A 828 -35.88 20.85 -10.25
N ARG A 829 -35.46 21.48 -11.36
CA ARG A 829 -35.93 21.12 -12.70
C ARG A 829 -35.39 19.77 -13.18
N ASP A 830 -34.11 19.48 -12.94
CA ASP A 830 -33.48 18.20 -13.25
C ASP A 830 -34.13 17.04 -12.47
N ASP A 831 -34.43 17.26 -11.20
CA ASP A 831 -35.17 16.31 -10.36
C ASP A 831 -36.58 16.05 -10.91
N GLN A 832 -37.29 17.09 -11.36
CA GLN A 832 -38.62 16.96 -11.96
C GLN A 832 -38.58 16.15 -13.26
N LEU A 833 -37.59 16.42 -14.13
CA LEU A 833 -37.39 15.68 -15.39
C LEU A 833 -37.02 14.21 -15.13
N THR A 834 -36.19 13.96 -14.13
CA THR A 834 -35.81 12.60 -13.71
C THR A 834 -37.02 11.83 -13.17
N ARG A 835 -37.90 12.48 -12.41
CA ARG A 835 -39.17 11.89 -11.96
C ARG A 835 -40.12 11.61 -13.12
N GLN A 836 -40.25 12.53 -14.09
CA GLN A 836 -41.09 12.31 -15.28
C GLN A 836 -40.60 11.13 -16.13
N LYS A 837 -39.28 10.95 -16.29
CA LYS A 837 -38.69 9.79 -16.98
C LYS A 837 -38.98 8.45 -16.26
N ARG A 838 -39.19 8.45 -14.94
CA ARG A 838 -39.58 7.25 -14.18
C ARG A 838 -41.04 6.84 -14.36
N PHE A 839 -41.93 7.75 -14.77
CA PHE A 839 -43.36 7.48 -15.00
C PHE A 839 -43.72 7.12 -16.44
N VAL A 840 -42.79 7.24 -17.40
CA VAL A 840 -42.96 6.79 -18.78
C VAL A 840 -42.18 5.47 -18.98
N ARG A 841 -42.73 4.37 -18.47
CA ARG A 841 -42.43 3.02 -18.97
C ARG A 841 -43.45 2.66 -20.05
N PRO A 842 -43.07 1.97 -21.16
CA PRO A 842 -44.04 1.50 -22.14
C PRO A 842 -45.02 0.51 -21.49
N ALA A 843 -46.29 0.60 -21.87
CA ALA A 843 -47.32 -0.35 -21.45
C ALA A 843 -46.95 -1.80 -21.86
N PRO A 844 -47.40 -2.83 -21.11
CA PRO A 844 -47.23 -4.22 -21.53
C PRO A 844 -47.96 -4.46 -22.86
N PRO A 845 -47.50 -5.38 -23.74
CA PRO A 845 -48.14 -5.57 -25.02
C PRO A 845 -49.56 -6.11 -24.83
N LEU A 846 -50.56 -5.28 -25.18
CA LEU A 846 -51.95 -5.68 -25.32
C LEU A 846 -52.11 -6.50 -26.61
N ARG A 847 -52.75 -7.65 -26.46
CA ARG A 847 -53.16 -8.60 -27.50
C ARG A 847 -53.77 -7.90 -28.72
N ALA A 848 -53.33 -8.29 -29.91
CA ALA A 848 -53.96 -7.93 -31.17
C ALA A 848 -55.37 -8.55 -31.29
N PRO A 849 -56.39 -7.80 -31.76
CA PRO A 849 -57.71 -8.35 -32.07
C PRO A 849 -57.73 -9.04 -33.44
N LEU A 850 -58.25 -10.27 -33.42
CA LEU A 850 -58.97 -11.04 -34.44
C LEU A 850 -59.05 -10.47 -35.88
N ALA A 851 -58.49 -11.22 -36.82
CA ALA A 851 -59.00 -11.34 -38.18
C ALA A 851 -59.61 -12.74 -38.37
N LEU A 852 -60.85 -12.80 -38.87
CA LEU A 852 -61.56 -14.02 -39.30
C LEU A 852 -61.16 -14.42 -40.74
N PRO A 853 -61.44 -15.66 -41.20
CA PRO A 853 -60.44 -16.57 -41.77
C PRO A 853 -60.54 -16.78 -43.29
N PRO A 854 -59.53 -17.41 -43.93
CA PRO A 854 -59.74 -18.25 -45.09
C PRO A 854 -59.92 -19.72 -44.67
N VAL A 855 -61.00 -20.31 -45.18
CA VAL A 855 -61.34 -21.72 -45.11
C VAL A 855 -60.49 -22.50 -46.10
N SER A 856 -59.73 -23.50 -45.63
CA SER A 856 -59.60 -24.80 -46.31
C SER A 856 -58.74 -25.80 -45.53
N ARG A 857 -59.43 -26.78 -44.91
CA ARG A 857 -59.14 -28.22 -44.86
C ARG A 857 -57.66 -28.67 -44.82
N ALA A 858 -57.24 -29.19 -43.67
CA ALA A 858 -57.20 -30.63 -43.37
C ALA A 858 -56.09 -30.92 -42.34
N THR A 859 -56.50 -31.34 -41.14
CA THR A 859 -55.65 -32.02 -40.16
C THR A 859 -56.20 -33.40 -39.91
N THR A 860 -55.31 -34.38 -39.86
CA THR A 860 -55.50 -35.69 -39.22
C THR A 860 -54.13 -36.14 -38.67
N PRO A 861 -54.09 -36.90 -37.56
CA PRO A 861 -53.99 -36.30 -36.22
C PRO A 861 -52.97 -36.98 -35.27
N THR A 862 -52.68 -36.29 -34.15
CA THR A 862 -52.45 -36.75 -32.75
C THR A 862 -51.75 -38.09 -32.47
N THR A 863 -50.75 -38.13 -31.56
CA THR A 863 -50.85 -38.82 -30.24
C THR A 863 -49.62 -38.74 -29.34
N ALA A 864 -49.92 -38.71 -28.04
CA ALA A 864 -49.05 -38.70 -26.88
C ALA A 864 -48.40 -40.06 -26.56
N ALA A 865 -47.41 -40.04 -25.66
CA ALA A 865 -46.76 -41.21 -25.08
C ALA A 865 -47.74 -42.13 -24.32
N PRO A 866 -47.59 -43.47 -24.41
CA PRO A 866 -48.45 -44.41 -23.70
C PRO A 866 -48.02 -44.65 -22.25
N VAL A 867 -48.97 -44.46 -21.34
CA VAL A 867 -48.99 -44.98 -19.96
C VAL A 867 -49.10 -46.51 -20.01
N ARG A 868 -48.15 -47.20 -19.38
CA ARG A 868 -48.15 -48.68 -19.28
C ARG A 868 -49.04 -49.11 -18.12
N TRP A 869 -50.09 -49.88 -18.43
CA TRP A 869 -50.97 -50.53 -17.44
C TRP A 869 -50.42 -51.89 -17.02
N LEU A 870 -50.53 -52.21 -15.72
CA LEU A 870 -50.13 -53.49 -15.11
C LEU A 870 -51.01 -54.64 -15.62
N THR A 871 -50.41 -55.80 -15.85
CA THR A 871 -51.13 -57.00 -16.31
C THR A 871 -51.88 -57.70 -15.17
N TRP A 872 -52.92 -58.47 -15.52
CA TRP A 872 -53.80 -59.15 -14.57
C TRP A 872 -53.04 -60.12 -13.65
N ASP A 873 -52.01 -60.80 -14.17
CA ASP A 873 -51.10 -61.68 -13.42
C ASP A 873 -50.17 -60.93 -12.45
N GLU A 874 -49.99 -59.64 -12.67
CA GLU A 874 -49.15 -58.74 -11.86
C GLU A 874 -49.96 -58.04 -10.77
N MET A 875 -51.28 -57.94 -10.97
CA MET A 875 -52.25 -57.51 -9.95
C MET A 875 -52.61 -58.63 -8.96
N GLN A 876 -52.65 -59.90 -9.39
CA GLN A 876 -52.92 -61.05 -8.51
C GLN A 876 -51.73 -61.39 -7.59
N ARG A 877 -50.49 -61.25 -8.07
CA ARG A 877 -49.27 -61.46 -7.25
C ARG A 877 -49.04 -60.42 -6.16
N ARG A 878 -49.78 -59.30 -6.18
CA ARG A 878 -49.74 -58.25 -5.14
C ARG A 878 -50.89 -58.36 -4.12
N ARG A 879 -51.73 -59.40 -4.19
CA ARG A 879 -52.84 -59.65 -3.25
C ARG A 879 -52.80 -61.02 -2.56
N ALA A 880 -51.68 -61.73 -2.59
CA ALA A 880 -51.41 -62.92 -1.79
C ALA A 880 -50.34 -62.65 -0.74
#